data_AF-A0A6G6K3K7-F1
#
_entry.id   AF-A0A6G6K3K7-F1
#
_cell.length_a   1.000
_cell.length_b   1.000
_cell.length_c   1.000
_cell.angle_alpha   90.00
_cell.angle_beta   90.00
_cell.angle_gamma   90.00
#
_symmetry.space_group_name_H-M   'P 1'
#
loop_
_entity.id
_entity.type
_entity.pdbx_description
1 polymer ?
#
loop_
_entity_poly.entity_id
_entity_poly.type
_entity_poly.pdbx_seq_one_letter_code
_entity_poly.pdbx_strand_id
1 'polypeptide(L)'
;MPTSAAARPKFSVIIPLEFHRGQAEKCLQAWCADQTFPQEQFEVVVACPEGFPEQERHRLREQLRAHDHLLVFPQRHDIALCEVAAREAVGEVLFFTESHVYPEADVLEVAEREMRAHPLWAGFSCRSVPITHNLLSQIEADLYDQDIQFGMLTHPWRKVLDQCFVIQRRAYFAAGGFESQYGHFAEWLLAARLYQRGYRIGYVPEARLHHYYIGELPEWIEFTEDFADGHMLYLSQTPAGPELPLFEEVPEWSARQHYRRSAARHMARLLWRELGFEKQAPLPPLPSSSPQADAEADASKSTTKSESTRRRNLFTASLRWYACSLLGAWRIILPAWLGRWRTELALRWHLRRGNRDRAMQAYHACWSHLVALRRGHFLRRWARREELKTSSRKGTPEMWRHQLRFPGLSTAPAGVGFHLGEPAPSLGETLRWSEPAAYVELPLQKAGYRIHLRWLPLEVTPRVRFYLNEEPIPQENLEWRGDGYDIRVKSPSRGLQRLGWVCTSYEAPQDPRALGLAVRSLTWRRDKAEPTPAPASAASAPSLFFLHIRKTAGVSLRDIFINRFPAADAPFFLAHVPENASRSPEVHPLVTGHVHYGYIQQFRQRPAVFTMLRQPFSRALSAYTFFQGHDQAKLDELKAELSAEEYAERVAFLTRARECGTLGEFLQREPALAKAHLSNVQTRQLLDEVVAGDLDESHLAQALRNLGACDVIGLMERVPESIALLEHRLGWEGLGPVLHQNVTRDRLAKEQVDGDGLETLMSWNMLDVRLYRYAEALFNIHLREMHAASGLSHSSVPAPSSFRHLSDASSFTPAQPVHGYGWYPRERAHGAWICWMGVADHAWIDLRPPALRDSHLTCTFPFHISALALDLLQIQVNGIPVEHQRRRAPEPPHEEIFECHVPATLLQLNPDRVRLTFICRDRHRLCDLHAGNLDHRYLSLALGKVELVVARGWKSM
;
A
#
# COMPACT_ATOMS: atom_id res chain seq x y z
N MET A 1 -47.98 -20.40 18.80
CA MET A 1 -47.75 -19.06 18.24
C MET A 1 -46.32 -18.68 18.57
N PRO A 2 -45.46 -18.43 17.58
CA PRO A 2 -44.11 -17.94 17.85
C PRO A 2 -44.21 -16.47 18.25
N THR A 3 -43.59 -16.14 19.38
CA THR A 3 -43.38 -14.77 19.85
C THR A 3 -42.68 -13.94 18.77
N SER A 4 -43.35 -12.88 18.32
CA SER A 4 -42.82 -11.83 17.44
C SER A 4 -41.42 -11.42 17.88
N ALA A 5 -40.41 -11.62 17.03
CA ALA A 5 -39.12 -10.97 17.19
C ALA A 5 -39.38 -9.46 17.23
N ALA A 6 -39.04 -8.78 18.33
CA ALA A 6 -39.16 -7.34 18.41
C ALA A 6 -38.33 -6.71 17.28
N ALA A 7 -38.93 -5.80 16.50
CA ALA A 7 -38.22 -5.10 15.45
C ALA A 7 -37.03 -4.34 16.06
N ARG A 8 -35.85 -4.41 15.44
CA ARG A 8 -34.66 -3.68 15.90
C ARG A 8 -34.94 -2.16 15.84
N PRO A 9 -34.48 -1.36 16.81
CA PRO A 9 -34.63 0.08 16.76
C PRO A 9 -33.85 0.65 15.57
N LYS A 10 -34.32 1.79 15.05
CA LYS A 10 -33.66 2.50 13.96
C LYS A 10 -32.35 3.14 14.41
N PHE A 11 -32.39 3.84 15.54
CA PHE A 11 -31.25 4.58 16.09
C PHE A 11 -30.84 4.02 17.46
N SER A 12 -29.53 4.01 17.71
CA SER A 12 -28.98 3.96 19.06
C SER A 12 -28.25 5.25 19.34
N VAL A 13 -28.72 6.01 20.33
CA VAL A 13 -28.06 7.22 20.80
C VAL A 13 -27.04 6.84 21.86
N ILE A 14 -25.76 7.12 21.63
CA ILE A 14 -24.65 6.74 22.49
C ILE A 14 -24.15 7.96 23.26
N ILE A 15 -24.12 7.87 24.58
CA ILE A 15 -23.81 9.01 25.48
C ILE A 15 -22.74 8.61 26.52
N PRO A 16 -21.47 9.05 26.40
CA PRO A 16 -20.44 8.83 27.42
C PRO A 16 -20.56 9.83 28.59
N LEU A 17 -20.37 9.36 29.84
CA LEU A 17 -20.57 10.15 31.07
C LEU A 17 -19.31 10.83 31.67
N GLU A 18 -18.12 10.74 31.05
CA GLU A 18 -16.89 11.27 31.67
C GLU A 18 -16.94 12.79 31.94
N PHE A 19 -17.27 13.59 30.93
CA PHE A 19 -17.27 15.06 31.01
C PHE A 19 -18.70 15.64 30.96
N HIS A 20 -19.58 15.24 31.87
CA HIS A 20 -20.98 15.67 31.79
C HIS A 20 -21.27 17.13 32.15
N ARG A 21 -20.34 17.86 32.79
CA ARG A 21 -20.43 19.31 33.11
C ARG A 21 -21.74 19.73 33.81
N GLY A 22 -22.31 18.84 34.63
CA GLY A 22 -23.61 19.05 35.26
C GLY A 22 -24.82 19.08 34.31
N GLN A 23 -24.65 18.70 33.04
CA GLN A 23 -25.67 18.73 32.00
C GLN A 23 -26.33 17.37 31.73
N ALA A 24 -25.80 16.26 32.27
CA ALA A 24 -26.29 14.90 32.00
C ALA A 24 -27.81 14.73 32.19
N GLU A 25 -28.39 15.27 33.27
CA GLU A 25 -29.84 15.17 33.51
C GLU A 25 -30.64 15.90 32.40
N LYS A 26 -30.17 17.08 31.96
CA LYS A 26 -30.80 17.81 30.86
C LYS A 26 -30.64 17.07 29.53
N CYS A 27 -29.47 16.49 29.28
CA CYS A 27 -29.18 15.66 28.12
C CYS A 27 -30.16 14.46 28.04
N LEU A 28 -30.30 13.70 29.12
CA LEU A 28 -31.18 12.53 29.15
C LEU A 28 -32.66 12.91 29.05
N GLN A 29 -33.10 13.98 29.72
CA GLN A 29 -34.46 14.50 29.54
C GLN A 29 -34.75 14.81 28.06
N ALA A 30 -33.85 15.52 27.39
CA ALA A 30 -34.02 15.92 25.99
C ALA A 30 -34.05 14.72 25.01
N TRP A 31 -33.34 13.64 25.31
CA TRP A 31 -33.35 12.41 24.50
C TRP A 31 -34.52 11.48 24.83
N CYS A 32 -34.85 11.30 26.11
CA CYS A 32 -35.79 10.26 26.54
C CYS A 32 -37.24 10.76 26.52
N ALA A 33 -37.48 12.04 26.82
CA ALA A 33 -38.83 12.58 27.01
C ALA A 33 -39.23 13.62 25.95
N ASP A 34 -38.29 14.40 25.43
CA ASP A 34 -38.62 15.56 24.58
C ASP A 34 -38.56 15.26 23.07
N GLN A 35 -38.03 14.09 22.64
CA GLN A 35 -37.96 13.71 21.22
C GLN A 35 -39.34 13.44 20.63
N THR A 36 -39.59 13.90 19.41
CA THR A 36 -40.84 13.66 18.67
C THR A 36 -40.82 12.36 17.86
N PHE A 37 -39.64 11.80 17.61
CA PHE A 37 -39.48 10.51 16.92
C PHE A 37 -40.07 9.36 17.74
N PRO A 38 -40.67 8.32 17.10
CA PRO A 38 -41.34 7.24 17.83
C PRO A 38 -40.41 6.55 18.83
N GLN A 39 -40.81 6.54 20.11
CA GLN A 39 -39.94 6.10 21.21
C GLN A 39 -39.49 4.64 21.07
N GLU A 40 -40.32 3.78 20.50
CA GLU A 40 -40.01 2.37 20.24
C GLU A 40 -39.01 2.16 19.08
N GLN A 41 -38.69 3.20 18.30
CA GLN A 41 -37.76 3.13 17.17
C GLN A 41 -36.36 3.64 17.50
N PHE A 42 -36.07 4.01 18.75
CA PHE A 42 -34.71 4.33 19.15
C PHE A 42 -34.44 4.01 20.61
N GLU A 43 -33.21 3.65 20.91
CA GLU A 43 -32.72 3.45 22.27
C GLU A 43 -31.68 4.51 22.64
N VAL A 44 -31.53 4.77 23.94
CA VAL A 44 -30.44 5.55 24.52
C VAL A 44 -29.52 4.61 25.29
N VAL A 45 -28.23 4.61 24.92
CA VAL A 45 -27.15 3.82 25.53
C VAL A 45 -26.20 4.78 26.24
N VAL A 46 -26.36 4.89 27.55
CA VAL A 46 -25.51 5.69 28.43
C VAL A 46 -24.33 4.86 28.90
N ALA A 47 -23.13 5.28 28.53
CA ALA A 47 -21.87 4.63 28.86
C ALA A 47 -21.26 5.29 30.11
N CYS A 48 -21.30 4.56 31.22
CA CYS A 48 -20.92 5.05 32.54
C CYS A 48 -19.58 4.44 32.98
N PRO A 49 -18.57 5.24 33.39
CA PRO A 49 -17.35 4.69 33.94
C PRO A 49 -17.57 4.11 35.35
N GLU A 50 -16.86 3.04 35.71
CA GLU A 50 -16.96 2.38 37.04
C GLU A 50 -16.79 3.35 38.22
N GLY A 51 -16.00 4.42 38.05
CA GLY A 51 -15.76 5.43 39.07
C GLY A 51 -16.84 6.51 39.21
N PHE A 52 -17.91 6.46 38.43
CA PHE A 52 -18.97 7.49 38.45
C PHE A 52 -19.77 7.45 39.77
N PRO A 53 -20.13 8.61 40.38
CA PRO A 53 -20.83 8.63 41.67
C PRO A 53 -22.15 7.86 41.66
N GLU A 54 -22.32 6.93 42.61
CA GLU A 54 -23.49 6.02 42.66
C GLU A 54 -24.82 6.78 42.73
N GLN A 55 -24.88 7.84 43.54
CA GLN A 55 -26.10 8.64 43.72
C GLN A 55 -26.51 9.38 42.45
N GLU A 56 -25.54 9.87 41.68
CA GLU A 56 -25.80 10.52 40.39
C GLU A 56 -26.20 9.49 39.34
N ARG A 57 -25.52 8.33 39.31
CA ARG A 57 -25.89 7.21 38.45
C ARG A 57 -27.33 6.74 38.68
N HIS A 58 -27.76 6.67 39.94
CA HIS A 58 -29.13 6.31 40.28
C HIS A 58 -30.14 7.32 39.71
N ARG A 59 -29.88 8.62 39.91
CA ARG A 59 -30.72 9.71 39.37
C ARG A 59 -30.82 9.68 37.84
N LEU A 60 -29.70 9.44 37.15
CA LEU A 60 -29.70 9.31 35.69
C LEU A 60 -30.48 8.08 35.22
N ARG A 61 -30.38 6.95 35.92
CA ARG A 61 -31.12 5.73 35.60
C ARG A 61 -32.64 5.90 35.74
N GLU A 62 -33.11 6.73 36.67
CA GLU A 62 -34.54 7.02 36.85
C GLU A 62 -35.17 7.78 35.66
N GLN A 63 -34.36 8.44 34.82
CA GLN A 63 -34.84 9.17 33.64
C GLN A 63 -34.92 8.28 32.38
N LEU A 64 -34.29 7.11 32.41
CA LEU A 64 -34.24 6.20 31.28
C LEU A 64 -35.56 5.44 31.12
N ARG A 65 -35.96 5.23 29.86
CA ARG A 65 -37.13 4.40 29.54
C ARG A 65 -36.79 2.92 29.72
N ALA A 66 -37.80 2.07 29.74
CA ALA A 66 -37.62 0.64 30.01
C ALA A 66 -36.70 -0.11 29.02
N HIS A 67 -36.55 0.39 27.79
CA HIS A 67 -35.68 -0.17 26.75
C HIS A 67 -34.36 0.60 26.58
N ASP A 68 -34.12 1.64 27.37
CA ASP A 68 -32.85 2.37 27.38
C ASP A 68 -31.87 1.69 28.35
N HIS A 69 -30.58 1.95 28.16
CA HIS A 69 -29.51 1.25 28.86
C HIS A 69 -28.54 2.22 29.53
N LEU A 70 -28.29 2.02 30.83
CA LEU A 70 -27.13 2.58 31.52
C LEU A 70 -26.14 1.45 31.81
N LEU A 71 -25.09 1.39 31.00
CA LEU A 71 -24.07 0.35 31.04
C LEU A 71 -22.82 0.86 31.76
N VAL A 72 -22.27 0.05 32.67
CA VAL A 72 -21.09 0.42 33.45
C VAL A 72 -19.88 -0.31 32.88
N PHE A 73 -18.80 0.44 32.65
CA PHE A 73 -17.60 -0.04 32.00
C PHE A 73 -16.33 0.31 32.80
N PRO A 74 -15.28 -0.53 32.74
CA PRO A 74 -13.99 -0.24 33.37
C PRO A 74 -13.24 0.92 32.70
N GLN A 75 -13.58 1.25 31.45
CA GLN A 75 -13.07 2.40 30.74
C GLN A 75 -13.48 3.71 31.44
N ARG A 76 -12.57 4.69 31.43
CA ARG A 76 -12.83 6.03 31.98
C ARG A 76 -13.00 7.08 30.88
N HIS A 77 -12.09 7.02 29.91
CA HIS A 77 -12.06 7.93 28.77
C HIS A 77 -13.33 7.85 27.91
N ASP A 78 -13.92 8.98 27.56
CA ASP A 78 -15.14 9.12 26.75
C ASP A 78 -15.10 8.40 25.39
N ILE A 79 -14.04 8.53 24.58
CA ILE A 79 -13.85 7.79 23.33
C ILE A 79 -13.86 6.27 23.59
N ALA A 80 -13.28 5.83 24.70
CA ALA A 80 -13.28 4.42 25.08
C ALA A 80 -14.67 3.94 25.51
N LEU A 81 -15.43 4.80 26.20
CA LEU A 81 -16.83 4.57 26.53
C LEU A 81 -17.71 4.51 25.27
N CYS A 82 -17.50 5.41 24.30
CA CYS A 82 -18.15 5.38 22.99
C CYS A 82 -17.82 4.09 22.22
N GLU A 83 -16.56 3.66 22.21
CA GLU A 83 -16.14 2.42 21.55
C GLU A 83 -16.87 1.20 22.10
N VAL A 84 -16.91 1.03 23.43
CA VAL A 84 -17.58 -0.13 24.04
C VAL A 84 -19.10 -0.04 23.96
N ALA A 85 -19.69 1.14 24.16
CA ALA A 85 -21.13 1.33 24.04
C ALA A 85 -21.64 1.15 22.61
N ALA A 86 -20.85 1.54 21.60
CA ALA A 86 -21.17 1.25 20.21
C ALA A 86 -21.28 -0.25 19.92
N ARG A 87 -20.54 -1.11 20.63
CA ARG A 87 -20.66 -2.57 20.46
C ARG A 87 -21.98 -3.09 21.00
N GLU A 88 -22.41 -2.58 22.15
CA GLU A 88 -23.65 -2.98 22.84
C GLU A 88 -24.91 -2.42 22.18
N ALA A 89 -24.83 -1.26 21.54
CA ALA A 89 -25.92 -0.66 20.78
C ALA A 89 -26.49 -1.63 19.70
N VAL A 90 -27.81 -1.70 19.56
CA VAL A 90 -28.48 -2.64 18.64
C VAL A 90 -29.11 -1.98 17.40
N GLY A 91 -29.17 -0.66 17.38
CA GLY A 91 -29.76 0.15 16.31
C GLY A 91 -29.02 0.05 14.98
N GLU A 92 -29.77 0.19 13.88
CA GLU A 92 -29.20 0.18 12.52
C GLU A 92 -28.24 1.36 12.28
N VAL A 93 -28.51 2.47 12.97
CA VAL A 93 -27.78 3.73 12.89
C VAL A 93 -27.31 4.11 14.29
N LEU A 94 -26.03 4.47 14.39
CA LEU A 94 -25.44 4.99 15.63
C LEU A 94 -25.48 6.50 15.58
N PHE A 95 -25.97 7.11 16.66
CA PHE A 95 -25.93 8.55 16.89
C PHE A 95 -25.01 8.81 18.08
N PHE A 96 -23.81 9.31 17.81
CA PHE A 96 -22.87 9.72 18.84
C PHE A 96 -23.16 11.16 19.29
N THR A 97 -23.19 11.35 20.60
CA THR A 97 -23.32 12.64 21.27
C THR A 97 -22.60 12.59 22.62
N GLU A 98 -22.43 13.73 23.28
CA GLU A 98 -21.82 13.79 24.61
C GLU A 98 -22.85 14.05 25.71
N SER A 99 -22.50 13.72 26.96
CA SER A 99 -23.36 13.95 28.13
C SER A 99 -23.58 15.42 28.49
N HIS A 100 -22.84 16.33 27.85
CA HIS A 100 -23.00 17.79 27.97
C HIS A 100 -23.60 18.44 26.71
N VAL A 101 -24.22 17.62 25.86
CA VAL A 101 -24.92 18.01 24.64
C VAL A 101 -26.38 17.61 24.74
N TYR A 102 -27.31 18.46 24.30
CA TYR A 102 -28.73 18.10 24.21
C TYR A 102 -29.33 18.47 22.84
N PRO A 103 -30.17 17.60 22.25
CA PRO A 103 -30.74 17.81 20.93
C PRO A 103 -31.94 18.77 20.91
N GLU A 104 -32.27 19.30 19.73
CA GLU A 104 -33.64 19.77 19.44
C GLU A 104 -34.61 18.56 19.32
N ALA A 105 -35.91 18.79 19.53
CA ALA A 105 -36.91 17.73 19.68
C ALA A 105 -37.11 16.85 18.43
N ASP A 106 -36.82 17.39 17.24
CA ASP A 106 -37.04 16.76 15.93
C ASP A 106 -35.75 16.17 15.31
N VAL A 107 -34.63 16.15 16.03
CA VAL A 107 -33.31 15.82 15.45
C VAL A 107 -33.29 14.43 14.80
N LEU A 108 -33.98 13.43 15.39
CA LEU A 108 -34.05 12.07 14.84
C LEU A 108 -34.96 11.98 13.60
N GLU A 109 -36.03 12.78 13.54
CA GLU A 109 -36.88 12.88 12.34
C GLU A 109 -36.11 13.51 11.18
N VAL A 110 -35.39 14.60 11.46
CA VAL A 110 -34.50 15.25 10.49
C VAL A 110 -33.43 14.25 10.04
N ALA A 111 -32.79 13.56 10.97
CA ALA A 111 -31.77 12.57 10.65
C ALA A 111 -32.30 11.47 9.74
N GLU A 112 -33.47 10.89 10.06
CA GLU A 112 -34.08 9.85 9.23
C GLU A 112 -34.42 10.37 7.83
N ARG A 113 -35.00 11.57 7.74
CA ARG A 113 -35.35 12.22 6.47
C ARG A 113 -34.10 12.40 5.59
N GLU A 114 -33.03 12.93 6.14
CA GLU A 114 -31.79 13.18 5.38
C GLU A 114 -31.08 11.89 4.97
N MET A 115 -31.11 10.85 5.82
CA MET A 115 -30.60 9.52 5.44
C MET A 115 -31.36 8.93 4.24
N ARG A 116 -32.69 9.11 4.20
CA ARG A 116 -33.53 8.65 3.08
C ARG A 116 -33.29 9.48 1.82
N ALA A 117 -33.11 10.80 1.96
CA ALA A 117 -32.82 11.71 0.85
C ALA A 117 -31.42 11.48 0.24
N HIS A 118 -30.47 11.01 1.05
CA HIS A 118 -29.08 10.80 0.67
C HIS A 118 -28.62 9.34 0.88
N PRO A 119 -29.12 8.37 0.11
CA PRO A 119 -28.84 6.94 0.32
C PRO A 119 -27.36 6.56 0.11
N LEU A 120 -26.57 7.41 -0.55
CA LEU A 120 -25.13 7.24 -0.74
C LEU A 120 -24.31 7.69 0.47
N TRP A 121 -24.90 8.41 1.42
CA TRP A 121 -24.20 8.81 2.64
C TRP A 121 -24.15 7.64 3.61
N ALA A 122 -22.93 7.35 4.08
CA ALA A 122 -22.73 6.37 5.15
C ALA A 122 -23.13 6.95 6.51
N GLY A 123 -23.11 8.28 6.62
CA GLY A 123 -23.41 9.05 7.82
C GLY A 123 -23.29 10.55 7.53
N PHE A 124 -23.47 11.37 8.54
CA PHE A 124 -23.30 12.82 8.50
C PHE A 124 -23.07 13.35 9.93
N SER A 125 -22.50 14.54 10.02
CA SER A 125 -22.51 15.32 11.26
C SER A 125 -23.63 16.34 11.24
N CYS A 126 -24.19 16.60 12.41
CA CYS A 126 -25.23 17.59 12.63
C CYS A 126 -24.61 18.95 12.97
N ARG A 127 -25.44 19.98 13.18
CA ARG A 127 -24.97 21.29 13.65
C ARG A 127 -24.80 21.30 15.16
N SER A 128 -23.58 21.52 15.61
CA SER A 128 -23.30 21.92 17.00
C SER A 128 -23.64 23.40 17.18
N VAL A 129 -24.49 23.72 18.17
CA VAL A 129 -24.91 25.07 18.53
C VAL A 129 -24.27 25.42 19.88
N PRO A 130 -23.38 26.43 19.95
CA PRO A 130 -22.62 26.67 21.16
C PRO A 130 -23.48 27.22 22.32
N ILE A 131 -23.25 26.70 23.52
CA ILE A 131 -23.67 27.29 24.78
C ILE A 131 -22.41 27.73 25.53
N THR A 132 -22.30 29.03 25.77
CA THR A 132 -21.15 29.63 26.45
C THR A 132 -21.61 30.25 27.76
N HIS A 133 -20.82 30.08 28.83
CA HIS A 133 -21.17 30.54 30.19
C HIS A 133 -20.12 31.46 30.81
N ASN A 134 -18.94 31.58 30.19
CA ASN A 134 -17.89 32.51 30.58
C ASN A 134 -17.01 32.92 29.37
N LEU A 135 -16.08 33.86 29.58
CA LEU A 135 -15.22 34.38 28.50
C LEU A 135 -14.34 33.30 27.85
N LEU A 136 -13.87 32.30 28.61
CA LEU A 136 -13.08 31.20 28.06
C LEU A 136 -13.94 30.32 27.15
N SER A 137 -15.16 29.96 27.57
CA SER A 137 -16.09 29.19 26.73
C SER A 137 -16.50 29.91 25.45
N GLN A 138 -16.55 31.25 25.46
CA GLN A 138 -16.78 32.06 24.25
C GLN A 138 -15.60 31.95 23.28
N ILE A 139 -14.38 32.12 23.79
CA ILE A 139 -13.15 31.98 23.01
C ILE A 139 -13.02 30.57 22.41
N GLU A 140 -13.32 29.53 23.20
CA GLU A 140 -13.34 28.14 22.75
C GLU A 140 -14.37 27.94 21.65
N ALA A 141 -15.62 28.36 21.86
CA ALA A 141 -16.69 28.21 20.88
C ALA A 141 -16.36 28.89 19.55
N ASP A 142 -15.82 30.12 19.58
CA ASP A 142 -15.43 30.85 18.36
C ASP A 142 -14.34 30.12 17.56
N LEU A 143 -13.40 29.46 18.25
CA LEU A 143 -12.31 28.72 17.61
C LEU A 143 -12.77 27.40 17.03
N TYR A 144 -13.51 26.61 17.82
CA TYR A 144 -14.02 25.33 17.37
C TYR A 144 -15.05 25.51 16.27
N ASP A 145 -15.94 26.50 16.34
CA ASP A 145 -16.92 26.76 15.26
C ASP A 145 -16.21 27.10 13.95
N GLN A 146 -15.14 27.90 13.96
CA GLN A 146 -14.36 28.17 12.75
C GLN A 146 -13.76 26.89 12.13
N ASP A 147 -13.17 26.02 12.95
CA ASP A 147 -12.59 24.75 12.47
C ASP A 147 -13.67 23.76 12.02
N ILE A 148 -14.79 23.66 12.75
CA ILE A 148 -15.95 22.84 12.41
C ILE A 148 -16.55 23.31 11.07
N GLN A 149 -16.78 24.61 10.88
CA GLN A 149 -17.30 25.15 9.63
C GLN A 149 -16.37 24.82 8.45
N PHE A 150 -15.05 25.03 8.63
CA PHE A 150 -14.07 24.65 7.62
C PHE A 150 -14.11 23.15 7.33
N GLY A 151 -14.13 22.31 8.37
CA GLY A 151 -14.24 20.86 8.29
C GLY A 151 -15.48 20.42 7.51
N MET A 152 -16.66 20.87 7.94
CA MET A 152 -17.98 20.48 7.43
C MET A 152 -18.27 21.02 6.03
N LEU A 153 -17.83 22.22 5.68
CA LEU A 153 -18.18 22.84 4.39
C LEU A 153 -17.08 22.73 3.34
N THR A 154 -15.80 22.79 3.74
CA THR A 154 -14.69 22.96 2.80
C THR A 154 -13.78 21.74 2.74
N HIS A 155 -13.44 21.16 3.89
CA HIS A 155 -12.44 20.09 3.95
C HIS A 155 -12.97 18.77 3.37
N PRO A 156 -12.19 17.99 2.61
CA PRO A 156 -12.70 16.79 1.92
C PRO A 156 -13.11 15.65 2.86
N TRP A 157 -12.50 15.54 4.05
CA TRP A 157 -12.70 14.37 4.92
C TRP A 157 -12.89 14.66 6.42
N ARG A 158 -12.69 15.89 6.89
CA ARG A 158 -12.84 16.24 8.33
C ARG A 158 -14.33 16.45 8.63
N LYS A 159 -15.10 15.35 8.62
CA LYS A 159 -16.59 15.35 8.64
C LYS A 159 -17.21 14.62 9.85
N VAL A 160 -16.39 14.11 10.77
CA VAL A 160 -16.86 13.47 12.01
C VAL A 160 -16.80 14.54 13.11
N LEU A 161 -17.86 14.61 13.91
CA LEU A 161 -18.02 15.44 15.10
C LEU A 161 -18.62 14.55 16.19
N ASP A 162 -17.81 14.01 17.09
CA ASP A 162 -18.28 13.04 18.08
C ASP A 162 -19.43 13.55 18.97
N GLN A 163 -19.53 14.86 19.16
CA GLN A 163 -20.65 15.50 19.85
C GLN A 163 -21.99 15.44 19.10
N CYS A 164 -22.01 15.15 17.79
CA CYS A 164 -23.23 15.13 17.00
C CYS A 164 -23.13 14.32 15.68
N PHE A 165 -22.52 13.14 15.72
CA PHE A 165 -22.25 12.32 14.54
C PHE A 165 -23.23 11.16 14.36
N VAL A 166 -23.83 11.05 13.18
CA VAL A 166 -24.77 10.00 12.80
C VAL A 166 -24.14 9.11 11.75
N ILE A 167 -24.15 7.79 11.95
CA ILE A 167 -23.52 6.85 11.02
C ILE A 167 -24.24 5.50 10.99
N GLN A 168 -24.36 4.91 9.80
CA GLN A 168 -24.80 3.52 9.66
C GLN A 168 -23.84 2.59 10.44
N ARG A 169 -24.39 1.78 11.34
CA ARG A 169 -23.62 0.85 12.18
C ARG A 169 -22.62 0.03 11.38
N ARG A 170 -23.03 -0.49 10.22
CA ARG A 170 -22.18 -1.26 9.30
C ARG A 170 -20.95 -0.48 8.80
N ALA A 171 -21.11 0.81 8.49
CA ALA A 171 -20.04 1.63 7.95
C ALA A 171 -19.04 2.02 9.05
N TYR A 172 -19.54 2.32 10.25
CA TYR A 172 -18.73 2.58 11.43
C TYR A 172 -17.76 1.42 11.70
N PHE A 173 -18.27 0.19 11.85
CA PHE A 173 -17.43 -0.98 12.10
C PHE A 173 -16.56 -1.37 10.90
N ALA A 174 -17.03 -1.17 9.67
CA ALA A 174 -16.21 -1.40 8.49
C ALA A 174 -14.98 -0.46 8.44
N ALA A 175 -15.12 0.78 8.92
CA ALA A 175 -14.04 1.76 9.07
C ALA A 175 -13.13 1.50 10.28
N GLY A 176 -13.53 0.61 11.19
CA GLY A 176 -12.80 0.24 12.41
C GLY A 176 -13.34 0.88 13.69
N GLY A 177 -14.34 1.76 13.58
CA GLY A 177 -14.89 2.52 14.71
C GLY A 177 -13.89 3.48 15.35
N PHE A 178 -14.24 3.98 16.54
CA PHE A 178 -13.31 4.70 17.39
C PHE A 178 -12.28 3.74 17.97
N GLU A 179 -11.01 4.15 17.96
CA GLU A 179 -9.93 3.40 18.59
C GLU A 179 -9.45 4.16 19.83
N SER A 180 -9.94 3.72 21.00
CA SER A 180 -9.68 4.35 22.30
C SER A 180 -8.22 4.60 22.64
N GLN A 181 -7.30 3.79 22.10
CA GLN A 181 -5.86 3.97 22.35
C GLN A 181 -5.32 5.34 21.88
N TYR A 182 -6.01 6.03 20.97
CA TYR A 182 -5.60 7.34 20.47
C TYR A 182 -6.36 8.51 21.10
N GLY A 183 -7.19 8.27 22.12
CA GLY A 183 -8.00 9.33 22.74
C GLY A 183 -8.82 10.10 21.70
N HIS A 184 -8.95 11.41 21.88
CA HIS A 184 -9.69 12.30 20.98
C HIS A 184 -9.13 12.37 19.55
N PHE A 185 -7.87 11.97 19.32
CA PHE A 185 -7.36 11.85 17.94
C PHE A 185 -8.08 10.73 17.15
N ALA A 186 -8.77 9.81 17.83
CA ALA A 186 -9.57 8.76 17.20
C ALA A 186 -10.68 9.31 16.29
N GLU A 187 -11.19 10.51 16.56
CA GLU A 187 -12.18 11.20 15.73
C GLU A 187 -11.63 11.49 14.32
N TRP A 188 -10.48 12.15 14.27
CA TRP A 188 -9.77 12.44 13.02
C TRP A 188 -9.36 11.16 12.31
N LEU A 189 -8.95 10.15 13.08
CA LEU A 189 -8.60 8.84 12.55
C LEU A 189 -9.78 8.13 11.87
N LEU A 190 -10.96 8.13 12.52
CA LEU A 190 -12.18 7.57 11.96
C LEU A 190 -12.59 8.32 10.68
N ALA A 191 -12.57 9.66 10.72
CA ALA A 191 -12.90 10.51 9.58
C ALA A 191 -12.00 10.20 8.36
N ALA A 192 -10.68 10.13 8.58
CA ALA A 192 -9.72 9.81 7.54
C ALA A 192 -9.96 8.40 6.96
N ARG A 193 -10.24 7.40 7.80
CA ARG A 193 -10.51 6.02 7.38
C ARG A 193 -11.82 5.84 6.62
N LEU A 194 -12.85 6.59 6.98
CA LEU A 194 -14.12 6.62 6.24
C LEU A 194 -13.86 7.14 4.82
N TYR A 195 -13.15 8.26 4.69
CA TYR A 195 -12.79 8.83 3.40
C TYR A 195 -11.94 7.90 2.54
N GLN A 196 -10.90 7.28 3.11
CA GLN A 196 -10.05 6.34 2.37
C GLN A 196 -10.78 5.10 1.85
N ARG A 197 -11.82 4.66 2.57
CA ARG A 197 -12.68 3.56 2.16
C ARG A 197 -13.77 3.98 1.16
N GLY A 198 -13.80 5.26 0.78
CA GLY A 198 -14.78 5.82 -0.15
C GLY A 198 -16.16 6.06 0.46
N TYR A 199 -16.30 6.03 1.79
CA TYR A 199 -17.56 6.41 2.44
C TYR A 199 -17.78 7.91 2.34
N ARG A 200 -18.96 8.30 1.88
CA ARG A 200 -19.38 9.69 1.85
C ARG A 200 -20.03 10.06 3.18
N ILE A 201 -19.50 11.08 3.84
CA ILE A 201 -20.03 11.66 5.07
C ILE A 201 -20.58 13.05 4.76
N GLY A 202 -21.86 13.26 5.05
CA GLY A 202 -22.54 14.54 4.82
C GLY A 202 -22.45 15.50 6.00
N TYR A 203 -23.13 16.63 5.87
CA TYR A 203 -23.35 17.62 6.92
C TYR A 203 -24.81 18.07 6.85
N VAL A 204 -25.51 18.03 7.97
CA VAL A 204 -26.94 18.37 8.07
C VAL A 204 -27.11 19.54 9.05
N PRO A 205 -27.12 20.79 8.57
CA PRO A 205 -27.20 21.96 9.43
C PRO A 205 -28.57 22.14 10.12
N GLU A 206 -29.62 21.50 9.61
CA GLU A 206 -30.98 21.51 10.14
C GLU A 206 -31.14 20.63 11.39
N ALA A 207 -30.33 19.56 11.51
CA ALA A 207 -30.28 18.75 12.71
C ALA A 207 -29.38 19.46 13.73
N ARG A 208 -29.95 19.94 14.84
CA ARG A 208 -29.25 20.84 15.77
C ARG A 208 -29.12 20.22 17.16
N LEU A 209 -27.92 20.31 17.71
CA LEU A 209 -27.63 19.92 19.09
C LEU A 209 -26.92 21.08 19.79
N HIS A 210 -27.29 21.34 21.04
CA HIS A 210 -26.72 22.40 21.83
C HIS A 210 -25.56 21.88 22.67
N HIS A 211 -24.35 22.41 22.44
CA HIS A 211 -23.10 21.95 23.03
C HIS A 211 -22.64 22.88 24.15
N TYR A 212 -22.58 22.37 25.37
CA TYR A 212 -22.10 23.13 26.54
C TYR A 212 -20.57 23.15 26.60
N TYR A 213 -19.95 24.25 26.21
CA TYR A 213 -18.49 24.37 26.12
C TYR A 213 -17.80 24.33 27.49
N ILE A 214 -16.55 23.84 27.51
CA ILE A 214 -15.73 23.57 28.69
C ILE A 214 -15.67 24.78 29.63
N GLY A 215 -15.11 25.91 29.15
CA GLY A 215 -14.96 27.14 29.94
C GLY A 215 -14.06 27.00 31.18
N GLU A 216 -13.37 25.88 31.33
CA GLU A 216 -12.45 25.57 32.43
C GLU A 216 -11.07 25.18 31.91
N LEU A 217 -10.05 25.91 32.38
CA LEU A 217 -8.69 25.74 31.89
C LEU A 217 -8.08 24.33 32.13
N PRO A 218 -8.28 23.66 33.29
CA PRO A 218 -7.74 22.32 33.50
C PRO A 218 -8.29 21.28 32.53
N GLU A 219 -9.60 21.25 32.32
CA GLU A 219 -10.26 20.31 31.39
C GLU A 219 -9.87 20.61 29.94
N TRP A 220 -9.79 21.89 29.55
CA TRP A 220 -9.27 22.27 28.23
C TRP A 220 -7.82 21.80 27.99
N ILE A 221 -6.95 21.92 29.00
CA ILE A 221 -5.58 21.41 28.95
C ILE A 221 -5.61 19.89 28.76
N GLU A 222 -6.40 19.17 29.54
CA GLU A 222 -6.51 17.71 29.47
C GLU A 222 -6.92 17.23 28.07
N PHE A 223 -7.99 17.81 27.50
CA PHE A 223 -8.45 17.52 26.15
C PHE A 223 -7.34 17.76 25.09
N THR A 224 -6.67 18.91 25.18
CA THR A 224 -5.59 19.25 24.23
C THR A 224 -4.39 18.31 24.37
N GLU A 225 -4.03 17.94 25.60
CA GLU A 225 -2.92 17.03 25.86
C GLU A 225 -3.22 15.61 25.34
N ASP A 226 -4.47 15.14 25.52
CA ASP A 226 -4.92 13.83 25.05
C ASP A 226 -4.88 13.72 23.52
N PHE A 227 -5.44 14.69 22.79
CA PHE A 227 -5.38 14.72 21.33
C PHE A 227 -3.93 14.70 20.81
N ALA A 228 -3.05 15.50 21.41
CA ALA A 228 -1.65 15.58 21.00
C ALA A 228 -0.89 14.26 21.26
N ASP A 229 -1.16 13.60 22.39
CA ASP A 229 -0.57 12.32 22.74
C ASP A 229 -1.06 11.19 21.81
N GLY A 230 -2.36 11.16 21.52
CA GLY A 230 -2.99 10.22 20.59
C GLY A 230 -2.40 10.30 19.18
N HIS A 231 -2.27 11.52 18.65
CA HIS A 231 -1.65 11.75 17.34
C HIS A 231 -0.18 11.27 17.31
N MET A 232 0.60 11.57 18.35
CA MET A 232 2.00 11.11 18.42
C MET A 232 2.12 9.59 18.58
N LEU A 233 1.20 8.97 19.33
CA LEU A 233 1.14 7.52 19.44
C LEU A 233 0.86 6.88 18.08
N TYR A 234 -0.13 7.39 17.35
CA TYR A 234 -0.47 6.95 16.00
C TYR A 234 0.75 7.02 15.05
N LEU A 235 1.43 8.18 15.02
CA LEU A 235 2.63 8.37 14.21
C LEU A 235 3.77 7.40 14.53
N SER A 236 3.82 6.91 15.78
CA SER A 236 4.87 6.00 16.25
C SER A 236 4.69 4.53 15.87
N GLN A 237 3.50 4.15 15.41
CA GLN A 237 3.22 2.77 15.01
C GLN A 237 3.91 2.40 13.70
N THR A 238 4.29 1.13 13.55
CA THR A 238 5.01 0.64 12.37
C THR A 238 4.38 -0.66 11.84
N PRO A 239 3.89 -0.68 10.58
CA PRO A 239 3.68 0.48 9.71
C PRO A 239 2.57 1.39 10.26
N ALA A 240 2.68 2.70 10.04
CA ALA A 240 1.53 3.58 10.21
C ALA A 240 0.43 3.20 9.21
N GLY A 241 -0.82 3.49 9.53
CA GLY A 241 -1.96 3.13 8.68
C GLY A 241 -1.96 3.86 7.33
N PRO A 242 -2.72 3.36 6.33
CA PRO A 242 -2.81 3.98 5.00
C PRO A 242 -3.25 5.44 5.03
N GLU A 243 -3.91 5.90 6.09
CA GLU A 243 -4.46 7.24 6.34
C GLU A 243 -3.43 8.32 6.67
N LEU A 244 -2.21 7.91 7.00
CA LEU A 244 -1.10 8.82 7.33
C LEU A 244 -0.88 10.00 6.35
N PRO A 245 -0.99 9.85 5.00
CA PRO A 245 -0.83 10.97 4.07
C PRO A 245 -1.95 12.02 4.14
N LEU A 246 -3.07 11.71 4.80
CA LEU A 246 -4.17 12.67 4.99
C LEU A 246 -3.89 13.64 6.14
N PHE A 247 -3.03 13.26 7.08
CA PHE A 247 -2.65 14.12 8.20
C PHE A 247 -1.48 15.03 7.84
N GLU A 248 -1.51 16.22 8.41
CA GLU A 248 -0.41 17.18 8.27
C GLU A 248 0.88 16.62 8.89
N GLU A 249 2.00 16.88 8.22
CA GLU A 249 3.30 16.42 8.71
C GLU A 249 3.66 17.12 10.03
N VAL A 250 3.81 16.35 11.11
CA VAL A 250 4.19 16.87 12.42
C VAL A 250 5.70 17.18 12.45
N PRO A 251 6.12 18.46 12.54
CA PRO A 251 7.52 18.82 12.38
C PRO A 251 8.46 18.13 13.39
N GLU A 252 8.03 18.03 14.64
CA GLU A 252 8.82 17.41 15.70
C GLU A 252 8.97 15.89 15.47
N TRP A 253 7.94 15.24 14.91
CA TRP A 253 8.00 13.82 14.56
C TRP A 253 8.89 13.57 13.35
N SER A 254 8.86 14.43 12.35
CA SER A 254 9.75 14.33 11.18
C SER A 254 11.21 14.56 11.55
N ALA A 255 11.46 15.51 12.46
CA ALA A 255 12.78 15.74 13.04
C ALA A 255 13.15 14.75 14.17
N ARG A 256 12.37 13.69 14.43
CA ARG A 256 12.56 12.79 15.59
C ARG A 256 13.97 12.25 15.76
N GLN A 257 14.66 11.96 14.65
CA GLN A 257 16.02 11.44 14.67
C GLN A 257 17.03 12.48 15.18
N HIS A 258 16.74 13.78 15.05
CA HIS A 258 17.60 14.86 15.54
C HIS A 258 17.69 14.88 17.07
N TYR A 259 16.64 14.38 17.74
CA TYR A 259 16.52 14.37 19.19
C TYR A 259 17.08 13.10 19.84
N ARG A 260 17.50 12.10 19.06
CA ARG A 260 18.32 10.97 19.54
C ARG A 260 19.73 11.48 19.82
N ARG A 261 20.19 11.31 21.06
CA ARG A 261 21.51 11.79 21.49
C ARG A 261 22.61 11.09 20.71
N SER A 262 22.51 9.79 20.49
CA SER A 262 23.49 9.05 19.67
C SER A 262 23.57 9.61 18.26
N ALA A 263 22.42 9.81 17.61
CA ALA A 263 22.34 10.32 16.25
C ALA A 263 22.92 11.74 16.12
N ALA A 264 22.61 12.61 17.09
CA ALA A 264 23.15 13.96 17.16
C ALA A 264 24.67 13.99 17.41
N ARG A 265 25.22 13.05 18.21
CA ARG A 265 26.68 12.91 18.37
C ARG A 265 27.36 12.54 17.05
N HIS A 266 26.78 11.64 16.26
CA HIS A 266 27.34 11.28 14.96
C HIS A 266 27.34 12.48 14.00
N MET A 267 26.26 13.25 13.96
CA MET A 267 26.21 14.48 13.15
C MET A 267 27.24 15.52 13.63
N ALA A 268 27.37 15.74 14.94
CA ALA A 268 28.36 16.66 15.49
C ALA A 268 29.81 16.22 15.17
N ARG A 269 30.10 14.91 15.22
CA ARG A 269 31.41 14.36 14.83
C ARG A 269 31.69 14.53 13.33
N LEU A 270 30.69 14.29 12.48
CA LEU A 270 30.79 14.49 11.03
C LEU A 270 31.13 15.96 10.71
N LEU A 271 30.41 16.90 11.31
CA LEU A 271 30.64 18.33 11.12
C LEU A 271 31.99 18.80 11.69
N TRP A 272 32.39 18.30 12.87
CA TRP A 272 33.70 18.62 13.45
C TRP A 272 34.86 18.13 12.57
N ARG A 273 34.72 16.94 11.99
CA ARG A 273 35.69 16.39 11.04
C ARG A 273 35.75 17.22 9.77
N GLU A 274 34.61 17.64 9.22
CA GLU A 274 34.60 18.54 8.06
C GLU A 274 35.31 19.87 8.36
N LEU A 275 35.10 20.48 9.52
CA LEU A 275 35.82 21.70 9.93
C LEU A 275 37.34 21.49 10.02
N GLY A 276 37.79 20.27 10.36
CA GLY A 276 39.20 19.87 10.34
C GLY A 276 39.74 19.66 8.93
N PHE A 277 39.00 18.93 8.09
CA PHE A 277 39.39 18.64 6.70
C PHE A 277 39.35 19.87 5.80
N GLU A 278 38.43 20.82 6.00
CA GLU A 278 38.38 22.08 5.25
C GLU A 278 39.63 22.95 5.48
N LYS A 279 40.46 22.67 6.50
CA LYS A 279 41.79 23.30 6.66
C LYS A 279 42.88 22.63 5.81
N GLN A 280 42.67 21.40 5.37
CA GLN A 280 43.68 20.57 4.68
C GLN A 280 43.34 20.33 3.20
N ALA A 281 42.06 20.21 2.85
CA ALA A 281 41.55 20.05 1.50
C ALA A 281 40.13 20.65 1.39
N PRO A 282 39.89 21.70 0.57
CA PRO A 282 38.54 22.20 0.29
C PRO A 282 37.68 21.13 -0.41
N LEU A 283 36.36 21.35 -0.50
CA LEU A 283 35.47 20.42 -1.19
C LEU A 283 35.98 20.14 -2.62
N PRO A 284 35.88 18.89 -3.11
CA PRO A 284 36.38 18.54 -4.44
C PRO A 284 35.73 19.41 -5.53
N PRO A 285 36.48 19.79 -6.57
CA PRO A 285 35.96 20.57 -7.70
C PRO A 285 34.89 19.78 -8.48
N LEU A 286 34.10 20.49 -9.28
CA LEU A 286 33.04 19.88 -10.10
C LEU A 286 33.64 18.85 -11.09
N PRO A 287 32.99 17.69 -11.29
CA PRO A 287 33.45 16.68 -12.25
C PRO A 287 33.35 17.20 -13.70
N SER A 288 34.43 17.03 -14.46
CA SER A 288 34.75 17.67 -15.75
C SER A 288 33.94 17.19 -16.96
N SER A 289 32.60 17.23 -16.91
CA SER A 289 31.75 16.85 -18.06
C SER A 289 30.61 17.82 -18.38
N SER A 290 30.59 19.03 -17.80
CA SER A 290 29.69 20.09 -18.23
C SER A 290 30.36 20.97 -19.31
N PRO A 291 29.66 21.31 -20.42
CA PRO A 291 30.18 22.25 -21.43
C PRO A 291 30.36 23.70 -20.93
N GLN A 292 30.08 23.97 -19.66
CA GLN A 292 30.24 25.27 -19.01
C GLN A 292 31.50 25.37 -18.12
N ALA A 293 32.30 24.31 -18.02
CA ALA A 293 33.52 24.31 -17.20
C ALA A 293 34.55 25.38 -17.65
N ASP A 294 34.50 25.82 -18.90
CA ASP A 294 35.44 26.81 -19.45
C ASP A 294 35.01 28.27 -19.24
N ALA A 295 33.77 28.54 -18.78
CA ALA A 295 33.27 29.90 -18.58
C ALA A 295 33.40 30.43 -17.13
N GLU A 296 33.65 29.57 -16.14
CA GLU A 296 33.74 29.97 -14.72
C GLU A 296 35.18 30.10 -14.18
N ALA A 297 36.19 29.95 -15.03
CA ALA A 297 37.59 30.19 -14.65
C ALA A 297 37.87 31.66 -14.25
N ASP A 298 36.98 32.60 -14.59
CA ASP A 298 37.13 34.03 -14.30
C ASP A 298 36.43 34.51 -13.00
N ALA A 299 35.71 33.62 -12.27
CA ALA A 299 35.05 33.95 -11.00
C ALA A 299 35.94 33.76 -9.74
N SER A 300 37.25 33.65 -9.92
CA SER A 300 38.23 33.35 -8.87
C SER A 300 38.48 34.48 -7.84
N LYS A 301 37.81 35.63 -7.96
CA LYS A 301 37.92 36.76 -7.01
C LYS A 301 36.81 36.83 -5.94
N SER A 302 35.82 35.93 -5.96
CA SER A 302 34.69 35.90 -4.99
C SER A 302 34.79 34.79 -3.92
N THR A 303 35.85 33.97 -3.93
CA THR A 303 35.91 32.68 -3.21
C THR A 303 36.13 32.80 -1.70
N THR A 304 36.87 33.81 -1.21
CA THR A 304 37.23 33.92 0.21
C THR A 304 36.07 34.31 1.14
N LYS A 305 35.16 35.18 0.67
CA LYS A 305 33.96 35.58 1.44
C LYS A 305 32.97 34.42 1.58
N SER A 306 32.76 33.67 0.50
CA SER A 306 31.88 32.49 0.45
C SER A 306 32.37 31.36 1.37
N GLU A 307 33.67 31.06 1.37
CA GLU A 307 34.28 30.05 2.25
C GLU A 307 34.22 30.45 3.74
N SER A 308 34.43 31.73 4.05
CA SER A 308 34.33 32.23 5.44
C SER A 308 32.91 32.11 6.01
N THR A 309 31.90 32.38 5.19
CA THR A 309 30.47 32.23 5.54
C THR A 309 30.10 30.76 5.72
N ARG A 310 30.56 29.89 4.81
CA ARG A 310 30.37 28.43 4.92
C ARG A 310 30.95 27.87 6.22
N ARG A 311 32.18 28.25 6.58
CA ARG A 311 32.81 27.85 7.85
C ARG A 311 32.02 28.28 9.07
N ARG A 312 31.52 29.52 9.08
CA ARG A 312 30.65 30.02 10.15
C ARG A 312 29.36 29.21 10.24
N ASN A 313 28.74 28.86 9.10
CA ASN A 313 27.53 28.05 9.05
C ASN A 313 27.77 26.62 9.56
N LEU A 314 28.87 25.98 9.17
CA LEU A 314 29.28 24.66 9.67
C LEU A 314 29.56 24.68 11.17
N PHE A 315 30.22 25.72 11.67
CA PHE A 315 30.48 25.89 13.10
C PHE A 315 29.17 26.07 13.91
N THR A 316 28.27 26.94 13.45
CA THR A 316 26.95 27.13 14.06
C THR A 316 26.12 25.85 14.04
N ALA A 317 26.13 25.11 12.92
CA ALA A 317 25.49 23.80 12.82
C ALA A 317 26.11 22.79 13.80
N SER A 318 27.44 22.79 13.95
CA SER A 318 28.16 21.93 14.91
C SER A 318 27.73 22.21 16.35
N LEU A 319 27.64 23.49 16.75
CA LEU A 319 27.16 23.88 18.07
C LEU A 319 25.70 23.44 18.29
N ARG A 320 24.83 23.61 17.29
CA ARG A 320 23.43 23.15 17.36
C ARG A 320 23.36 21.64 17.58
N TRP A 321 24.10 20.85 16.80
CA TRP A 321 24.13 19.39 16.92
C TRP A 321 24.80 18.91 18.20
N TYR A 322 25.82 19.63 18.70
CA TYR A 322 26.41 19.38 20.01
C TYR A 322 25.38 19.61 21.14
N ALA A 323 24.62 20.70 21.10
CA ALA A 323 23.52 20.93 22.04
C ALA A 323 22.45 19.83 21.96
N CYS A 324 22.05 19.40 20.76
CA CYS A 324 21.15 18.24 20.57
C CYS A 324 21.73 16.95 21.16
N SER A 325 23.05 16.75 21.10
CA SER A 325 23.71 15.57 21.64
C SER A 325 23.68 15.48 23.18
N LEU A 326 23.65 16.64 23.85
CA LEU A 326 23.57 16.77 25.31
C LEU A 326 22.11 16.75 25.78
N LEU A 327 21.28 17.63 25.19
CA LEU A 327 19.93 17.89 25.64
C LEU A 327 18.92 16.90 25.04
N GLY A 328 19.14 16.39 23.83
CA GLY A 328 18.16 15.60 23.07
C GLY A 328 16.86 16.38 22.91
N ALA A 329 15.73 15.72 23.19
CA ALA A 329 14.41 16.34 23.18
C ALA A 329 14.23 17.49 24.22
N TRP A 330 15.12 17.66 25.21
CA TRP A 330 15.02 18.80 26.12
C TRP A 330 15.20 20.16 25.43
N ARG A 331 15.81 20.17 24.24
CA ARG A 331 15.92 21.35 23.39
C ARG A 331 14.56 21.91 22.95
N ILE A 332 13.53 21.06 22.84
CA ILE A 332 12.16 21.46 22.52
C ILE A 332 11.27 21.55 23.78
N ILE A 333 11.50 20.68 24.76
CA ILE A 333 10.70 20.67 26.01
C ILE A 333 10.91 21.95 26.82
N LEU A 334 12.16 22.41 27.00
CA LEU A 334 12.43 23.54 27.89
C LEU A 334 11.81 24.86 27.40
N PRO A 335 11.96 25.27 26.11
CA PRO A 335 11.27 26.44 25.60
C PRO A 335 9.75 26.30 25.61
N ALA A 336 9.21 25.11 25.29
CA ALA A 336 7.77 24.87 25.32
C ALA A 336 7.19 24.94 26.73
N TRP A 337 7.92 24.41 27.73
CA TRP A 337 7.52 24.48 29.14
C TRP A 337 7.51 25.93 29.66
N LEU A 338 8.56 26.70 29.40
CA LEU A 338 8.62 28.12 29.76
C LEU A 338 7.55 28.94 29.02
N GLY A 339 7.35 28.65 27.73
CA GLY A 339 6.33 29.27 26.89
C GLY A 339 4.94 29.04 27.46
N ARG A 340 4.57 27.77 27.70
CA ARG A 340 3.30 27.36 28.31
C ARG A 340 3.05 28.12 29.61
N TRP A 341 4.01 28.12 30.53
CA TRP A 341 3.84 28.79 31.82
C TRP A 341 3.55 30.29 31.67
N ARG A 342 4.29 30.97 30.79
CA ARG A 342 4.08 32.41 30.53
C ARG A 342 2.74 32.69 29.88
N THR A 343 2.35 31.92 28.87
CA THR A 343 1.10 32.13 28.12
C THR A 343 -0.12 31.72 28.93
N GLU A 344 -0.02 30.68 29.76
CA GLU A 344 -1.09 30.28 30.67
C GLU A 344 -1.35 31.37 31.73
N LEU A 345 -0.28 31.95 32.31
CA LEU A 345 -0.42 33.08 33.22
C LEU A 345 -1.02 34.31 32.54
N ALA A 346 -0.59 34.62 31.31
CA ALA A 346 -1.16 35.71 30.53
C ALA A 346 -2.65 35.45 30.25
N LEU A 347 -3.02 34.23 29.83
CA LEU A 347 -4.40 33.84 29.58
C LEU A 347 -5.25 34.02 30.84
N ARG A 348 -4.83 33.47 31.98
CA ARG A 348 -5.52 33.66 33.28
C ARG A 348 -5.67 35.14 33.64
N TRP A 349 -4.66 35.96 33.38
CA TRP A 349 -4.71 37.40 33.64
C TRP A 349 -5.71 38.12 32.73
N HIS A 350 -5.69 37.84 31.42
CA HIS A 350 -6.59 38.46 30.44
C HIS A 350 -8.06 38.02 30.64
N LEU A 351 -8.29 36.75 30.99
CA LEU A 351 -9.61 36.24 31.34
C LEU A 351 -10.18 36.98 32.56
N ARG A 352 -9.40 37.15 33.63
CA ARG A 352 -9.81 37.92 34.83
C ARG A 352 -10.07 39.41 34.54
N ARG A 353 -9.39 39.97 33.53
CA ARG A 353 -9.55 41.37 33.10
C ARG A 353 -10.69 41.56 32.10
N GLY A 354 -11.33 40.49 31.63
CA GLY A 354 -12.36 40.55 30.58
C GLY A 354 -11.83 40.99 29.21
N ASN A 355 -10.51 40.91 28.96
CA ASN A 355 -9.92 41.35 27.69
C ASN A 355 -9.92 40.19 26.67
N ARG A 356 -10.97 40.13 25.86
CA ARG A 356 -11.19 39.05 24.88
C ARG A 356 -10.04 38.89 23.90
N ASP A 357 -9.62 39.96 23.21
CA ASP A 357 -8.62 39.86 22.15
C ASP A 357 -7.27 39.36 22.66
N ARG A 358 -6.82 39.86 23.82
CA ARG A 358 -5.57 39.39 24.41
C ARG A 358 -5.70 38.00 25.03
N ALA A 359 -6.87 37.64 25.56
CA ALA A 359 -7.13 36.28 26.02
C ALA A 359 -7.08 35.29 24.85
N MET A 360 -7.67 35.62 23.70
CA MET A 360 -7.61 34.83 22.46
C MET A 360 -6.17 34.62 21.97
N GLN A 361 -5.36 35.69 21.94
CA GLN A 361 -3.94 35.58 21.58
C GLN A 361 -3.15 34.70 22.57
N ALA A 362 -3.38 34.88 23.87
CA ALA A 362 -2.74 34.07 24.90
C ALA A 362 -3.20 32.60 24.85
N TYR A 363 -4.45 32.34 24.48
CA TYR A 363 -5.02 31.00 24.28
C TYR A 363 -4.28 30.27 23.15
N HIS A 364 -4.20 30.87 21.95
CA HIS A 364 -3.47 30.27 20.82
C HIS A 364 -2.00 29.98 21.12
N ALA A 365 -1.34 30.92 21.81
CA ALA A 365 0.05 30.75 22.20
C ALA A 365 0.21 29.62 23.25
N CYS A 366 -0.72 29.55 24.21
CA CYS A 366 -0.76 28.48 25.21
C CYS A 366 -0.99 27.11 24.55
N TRP A 367 -1.97 26.99 23.66
CA TRP A 367 -2.25 25.78 22.88
C TRP A 367 -1.01 25.30 22.13
N SER A 368 -0.35 26.19 21.39
CA SER A 368 0.85 25.87 20.60
C SER A 368 1.99 25.33 21.48
N HIS A 369 2.23 25.96 22.63
CA HIS A 369 3.25 25.51 23.58
C HIS A 369 2.89 24.20 24.29
N LEU A 370 1.60 24.00 24.58
CA LEU A 370 1.11 22.77 25.20
C LEU A 370 1.32 21.57 24.26
N VAL A 371 0.92 21.69 22.99
CA VAL A 371 1.14 20.66 21.96
C VAL A 371 2.63 20.37 21.79
N ALA A 372 3.47 21.40 21.66
CA ALA A 372 4.92 21.22 21.53
C ALA A 372 5.54 20.53 22.76
N LEU A 373 5.05 20.83 23.96
CA LEU A 373 5.49 20.21 25.20
C LEU A 373 5.15 18.70 25.22
N ARG A 374 3.92 18.33 24.86
CA ARG A 374 3.48 16.91 24.78
C ARG A 374 4.27 16.14 23.73
N ARG A 375 4.39 16.66 22.52
CA ARG A 375 5.22 16.08 21.45
C ARG A 375 6.67 15.91 21.89
N GLY A 376 7.24 16.89 22.60
CA GLY A 376 8.58 16.82 23.15
C GLY A 376 8.76 15.72 24.20
N HIS A 377 7.82 15.59 25.15
CA HIS A 377 7.83 14.49 26.12
C HIS A 377 7.69 13.12 25.45
N PHE A 378 6.82 13.00 24.45
CA PHE A 378 6.69 11.79 23.65
C PHE A 378 8.01 11.42 22.97
N LEU A 379 8.61 12.36 22.24
CA LEU A 379 9.88 12.15 21.54
C LEU A 379 11.02 11.78 22.49
N ARG A 380 11.07 12.36 23.70
CA ARG A 380 12.03 11.97 24.73
C ARG A 380 11.88 10.49 25.11
N ARG A 381 10.65 10.03 25.36
CA ARG A 381 10.35 8.62 25.69
C ARG A 381 10.69 7.70 24.51
N TRP A 382 10.27 8.08 23.32
CA TRP A 382 10.53 7.36 22.07
C TRP A 382 12.03 7.22 21.80
N ALA A 383 12.79 8.33 21.81
CA ALA A 383 14.23 8.33 21.55
C ALA A 383 15.00 7.45 22.54
N ARG A 384 14.63 7.48 23.83
CA ARG A 384 15.22 6.62 24.85
C ARG A 384 14.98 5.13 24.57
N ARG A 385 13.77 4.76 24.14
CA ARG A 385 13.45 3.36 23.75
C ARG A 385 14.25 2.93 22.53
N GLU A 386 14.36 3.78 21.51
CA GLU A 386 15.13 3.47 20.30
C GLU A 386 16.63 3.34 20.57
N GLU A 387 17.20 4.19 21.45
CA GLU A 387 18.61 4.08 21.88
C GLU A 387 18.89 2.74 22.60
N LEU A 388 17.97 2.28 23.45
CA LEU A 388 18.06 0.97 24.11
C LEU A 388 17.98 -0.18 23.11
N LYS A 389 17.08 -0.11 22.12
CA LYS A 389 16.98 -1.11 21.04
C LYS A 389 18.23 -1.17 20.15
N THR A 390 18.84 -0.04 19.83
CA THR A 390 20.08 -0.02 19.04
C THR A 390 21.27 -0.65 19.76
N SER A 391 21.24 -0.65 21.10
CA SER A 391 22.29 -1.26 21.93
C SER A 391 22.18 -2.80 22.03
N SER A 392 20.99 -3.36 21.77
CA SER A 392 20.72 -4.82 21.88
C SER A 392 20.56 -5.55 20.54
N ARG A 393 20.56 -4.85 19.39
CA ARG A 393 20.42 -5.47 18.06
C ARG A 393 21.65 -6.31 17.67
N LYS A 394 21.62 -7.61 18.03
CA LYS A 394 22.40 -8.67 17.36
C LYS A 394 21.69 -9.25 16.10
N GLY A 395 20.51 -8.75 15.75
CA GLY A 395 19.72 -9.21 14.61
C GLY A 395 19.27 -8.06 13.71
N THR A 396 19.40 -8.26 12.40
CA THR A 396 18.86 -7.42 11.33
C THR A 396 17.34 -7.45 11.34
N PRO A 397 16.62 -6.31 11.36
CA PRO A 397 15.25 -6.28 10.87
C PRO A 397 15.30 -6.45 9.35
N GLU A 398 14.67 -7.50 8.82
CA GLU A 398 14.54 -7.80 7.38
C GLU A 398 13.73 -6.75 6.59
N MET A 399 13.25 -5.70 7.24
CA MET A 399 12.36 -4.67 6.67
C MET A 399 13.05 -3.69 5.71
N TRP A 400 14.38 -3.75 5.59
CA TRP A 400 15.15 -2.84 4.74
C TRP A 400 15.51 -3.50 3.41
N ARG A 401 14.63 -3.35 2.41
CA ARG A 401 14.94 -3.67 1.00
C ARG A 401 16.20 -2.90 0.57
N HIS A 402 16.91 -3.37 -0.46
CA HIS A 402 18.16 -2.80 -1.04
C HIS A 402 18.06 -1.34 -1.58
N GLN A 403 17.02 -0.61 -1.20
CA GLN A 403 16.65 0.70 -1.70
C GLN A 403 15.90 1.50 -0.62
N LEU A 404 16.33 2.75 -0.44
CA LEU A 404 15.59 3.82 0.21
C LEU A 404 15.13 4.79 -0.88
N ARG A 405 13.83 4.83 -1.15
CA ARG A 405 13.24 5.95 -1.90
C ARG A 405 12.90 7.06 -0.90
N PHE A 406 13.21 8.31 -1.25
CA PHE A 406 12.88 9.49 -0.44
C PHE A 406 11.58 10.25 -0.81
N PRO A 407 10.62 9.72 -1.61
CA PRO A 407 9.36 10.39 -1.81
C PRO A 407 8.38 10.11 -0.65
N GLY A 408 7.88 11.19 -0.05
CA GLY A 408 6.56 11.21 0.63
C GLY A 408 6.22 10.14 1.66
N LEU A 409 7.17 9.72 2.49
CA LEU A 409 6.86 8.89 3.66
C LEU A 409 7.45 9.49 4.94
N SER A 410 6.58 9.71 5.92
CA SER A 410 6.94 9.90 7.33
C SER A 410 7.65 8.67 7.93
N THR A 411 7.83 7.60 7.15
CA THR A 411 8.44 6.33 7.56
C THR A 411 9.91 6.20 7.27
N ALA A 412 10.66 7.19 6.73
CA ALA A 412 12.12 7.06 6.58
C ALA A 412 12.78 6.81 7.96
N PRO A 413 13.17 5.57 8.32
CA PRO A 413 13.41 5.25 9.73
C PRO A 413 14.77 5.69 10.25
N ALA A 414 15.62 6.38 9.47
CA ALA A 414 16.98 6.71 9.90
C ALA A 414 17.70 7.88 9.19
N GLY A 415 16.99 8.85 8.61
CA GLY A 415 17.61 10.06 8.06
C GLY A 415 17.82 11.15 9.11
N VAL A 416 18.98 11.80 9.13
CA VAL A 416 19.34 12.91 10.03
C VAL A 416 19.84 14.09 9.23
N GLY A 417 19.41 15.31 9.58
CA GLY A 417 19.73 16.52 8.81
C GLY A 417 18.88 16.66 7.55
N PHE A 418 17.56 16.52 7.66
CA PHE A 418 16.61 16.72 6.57
C PHE A 418 15.51 17.71 7.00
N HIS A 419 15.04 18.49 6.03
CA HIS A 419 13.90 19.39 6.16
C HIS A 419 12.57 18.63 6.04
N LEU A 420 11.46 19.34 6.29
CA LEU A 420 10.11 18.81 6.09
C LEU A 420 9.86 18.47 4.62
N GLY A 421 8.95 17.53 4.38
CA GLY A 421 8.53 17.19 3.04
C GLY A 421 7.75 18.34 2.43
N GLU A 422 8.03 18.64 1.16
CA GLU A 422 7.28 19.60 0.38
C GLU A 422 6.69 18.93 -0.86
N PRO A 423 5.43 19.23 -1.22
CA PRO A 423 4.86 18.72 -2.46
C PRO A 423 5.68 19.25 -3.63
N ALA A 424 6.09 18.35 -4.52
CA ALA A 424 6.73 18.69 -5.79
C ALA A 424 5.74 18.36 -6.92
N PRO A 425 4.88 19.31 -7.35
CA PRO A 425 3.81 19.05 -8.31
C PRO A 425 4.32 18.51 -9.64
N SER A 426 5.53 18.92 -10.05
CA SER A 426 6.22 18.44 -11.26
C SER A 426 6.65 16.97 -11.19
N LEU A 427 6.72 16.38 -9.99
CA LEU A 427 7.11 15.00 -9.76
C LEU A 427 5.95 14.12 -9.29
N GLY A 428 4.79 14.70 -8.96
CA GLY A 428 3.66 13.97 -8.37
C GLY A 428 3.97 13.33 -7.01
N GLU A 429 5.05 13.76 -6.35
CA GLU A 429 5.59 13.18 -5.11
C GLU A 429 5.97 14.29 -4.12
N THR A 430 6.13 13.95 -2.84
CA THR A 430 6.68 14.87 -1.82
C THR A 430 8.21 14.72 -1.79
N LEU A 431 8.93 15.81 -1.98
CA LEU A 431 10.39 15.88 -1.93
C LEU A 431 10.86 16.27 -0.52
N ARG A 432 12.04 15.78 -0.10
CA ARG A 432 12.73 16.29 1.10
C ARG A 432 14.13 16.78 0.74
N TRP A 433 14.42 18.01 1.14
CA TRP A 433 15.77 18.55 1.10
C TRP A 433 16.57 18.08 2.30
N SER A 434 17.81 17.68 2.08
CA SER A 434 18.77 17.58 3.18
C SER A 434 19.15 18.99 3.66
N GLU A 435 19.56 19.12 4.91
CA GLU A 435 20.43 20.22 5.31
C GLU A 435 21.80 20.09 4.59
N PRO A 436 22.67 21.11 4.60
CA PRO A 436 23.99 21.00 3.98
C PRO A 436 24.84 19.85 4.54
N ALA A 437 24.53 19.36 5.73
CA ALA A 437 25.07 18.14 6.29
C ALA A 437 23.94 17.18 6.68
N ALA A 438 24.00 15.95 6.17
CA ALA A 438 23.01 14.93 6.45
C ALA A 438 23.64 13.54 6.44
N TYR A 439 22.96 12.57 7.07
CA TYR A 439 23.32 11.17 6.91
C TYR A 439 22.11 10.26 7.03
N VAL A 440 22.29 9.04 6.55
CA VAL A 440 21.31 7.95 6.65
C VAL A 440 21.95 6.71 7.25
N GLU A 441 21.22 5.96 8.07
CA GLU A 441 21.68 4.66 8.57
C GLU A 441 21.24 3.53 7.63
N LEU A 442 22.20 2.76 7.11
CA LEU A 442 22.03 1.65 6.18
C LEU A 442 22.38 0.32 6.85
N PRO A 443 21.53 -0.72 6.83
CA PRO A 443 21.83 -2.01 7.45
C PRO A 443 22.75 -2.86 6.55
N LEU A 444 24.03 -2.52 6.49
CA LEU A 444 25.00 -3.24 5.66
C LEU A 444 25.67 -4.39 6.44
N GLN A 445 25.76 -5.55 5.81
CA GLN A 445 26.63 -6.65 6.27
C GLN A 445 28.09 -6.32 5.94
N LYS A 446 29.05 -6.97 6.60
CA LYS A 446 30.49 -6.83 6.26
C LYS A 446 30.77 -7.33 4.83
N ALA A 447 30.84 -6.43 3.86
CA ALA A 447 31.12 -6.69 2.44
C ALA A 447 31.43 -5.38 1.70
N GLY A 448 31.88 -5.47 0.45
CA GLY A 448 31.91 -4.33 -0.49
C GLY A 448 30.51 -4.02 -1.02
N TYR A 449 30.19 -2.75 -1.19
CA TYR A 449 28.92 -2.27 -1.75
C TYR A 449 29.14 -1.15 -2.74
N ARG A 450 28.25 -1.09 -3.72
CA ARG A 450 28.01 0.09 -4.54
C ARG A 450 26.69 0.73 -4.12
N ILE A 451 26.76 1.98 -3.69
CA ILE A 451 25.62 2.79 -3.28
C ILE A 451 25.36 3.83 -4.37
N HIS A 452 24.15 3.88 -4.89
CA HIS A 452 23.73 4.89 -5.86
C HIS A 452 22.87 5.94 -5.15
N LEU A 453 23.38 7.17 -5.03
CA LEU A 453 22.65 8.31 -4.46
C LEU A 453 22.31 9.29 -5.59
N ARG A 454 21.01 9.56 -5.78
CA ARG A 454 20.50 10.50 -6.78
C ARG A 454 19.72 11.63 -6.13
N TRP A 455 19.81 12.83 -6.70
CA TRP A 455 19.05 14.01 -6.29
C TRP A 455 18.48 14.74 -7.51
N LEU A 456 17.60 15.72 -7.29
CA LEU A 456 17.06 16.51 -8.39
C LEU A 456 18.15 17.38 -9.03
N PRO A 457 18.20 17.48 -10.37
CA PRO A 457 19.14 18.38 -11.03
C PRO A 457 18.92 19.82 -10.55
N LEU A 458 19.98 20.46 -10.10
CA LEU A 458 20.02 21.85 -9.67
C LEU A 458 20.73 22.69 -10.73
N GLU A 459 20.36 23.96 -10.86
CA GLU A 459 21.04 24.90 -11.77
C GLU A 459 22.54 24.98 -11.48
N VAL A 460 22.90 24.96 -10.20
CA VAL A 460 24.28 24.87 -9.72
C VAL A 460 24.49 23.51 -9.07
N THR A 461 25.39 22.70 -9.64
CA THR A 461 25.71 21.39 -9.06
C THR A 461 26.39 21.57 -7.71
N PRO A 462 25.86 20.99 -6.62
CA PRO A 462 26.45 21.17 -5.31
C PRO A 462 27.79 20.43 -5.23
N ARG A 463 28.79 21.05 -4.62
CA ARG A 463 30.03 20.34 -4.28
C ARG A 463 29.75 19.48 -3.07
N VAL A 464 30.08 18.18 -3.13
CA VAL A 464 29.71 17.20 -2.10
C VAL A 464 30.92 16.39 -1.66
N ARG A 465 31.02 16.11 -0.36
CA ARG A 465 31.94 15.14 0.22
C ARG A 465 31.15 14.09 0.98
N PHE A 466 31.45 12.81 0.73
CA PHE A 466 30.77 11.68 1.37
C PHE A 466 31.59 11.08 2.50
N TYR A 467 30.88 10.48 3.46
CA TYR A 467 31.44 9.84 4.64
C TYR A 467 30.79 8.48 4.88
N LEU A 468 31.56 7.51 5.32
CA LEU A 468 31.07 6.25 5.88
C LEU A 468 31.46 6.18 7.36
N ASN A 469 30.47 6.12 8.25
CA ASN A 469 30.68 6.17 9.71
C ASN A 469 31.57 7.33 10.15
N GLU A 470 31.28 8.53 9.65
CA GLU A 470 32.05 9.76 9.90
C GLU A 470 33.48 9.77 9.31
N GLU A 471 33.95 8.71 8.65
CA GLU A 471 35.22 8.67 7.91
C GLU A 471 35.01 9.11 6.45
N PRO A 472 35.84 10.01 5.89
CA PRO A 472 35.68 10.47 4.52
C PRO A 472 35.87 9.33 3.52
N ILE A 473 35.03 9.27 2.49
CA ILE A 473 35.17 8.31 1.39
C ILE A 473 36.15 8.91 0.36
N PRO A 474 37.22 8.17 -0.01
CA PRO A 474 38.19 8.63 -1.01
C PRO A 474 37.56 8.94 -2.37
N GLN A 475 38.10 9.91 -3.11
CA GLN A 475 37.52 10.39 -4.36
C GLN A 475 37.54 9.31 -5.46
N GLU A 476 38.52 8.40 -5.46
CA GLU A 476 38.59 7.27 -6.39
C GLU A 476 37.42 6.28 -6.27
N ASN A 477 36.68 6.35 -5.15
CA ASN A 477 35.50 5.52 -4.90
C ASN A 477 34.19 6.23 -5.28
N LEU A 478 34.26 7.45 -5.83
CA LEU A 478 33.11 8.27 -6.22
C LEU A 478 33.08 8.42 -7.73
N GLU A 479 31.95 8.09 -8.35
CA GLU A 479 31.74 8.20 -9.79
C GLU A 479 30.48 9.04 -10.06
N TRP A 480 30.66 10.20 -10.71
CA TRP A 480 29.58 11.12 -11.06
C TRP A 480 28.73 10.58 -12.23
N ARG A 481 27.41 10.69 -12.13
CA ARG A 481 26.45 10.18 -13.14
C ARG A 481 25.55 11.25 -13.77
N GLY A 482 25.77 12.52 -13.46
CA GLY A 482 24.97 13.65 -13.96
C GLY A 482 23.81 14.05 -13.02
N ASP A 483 23.15 13.09 -12.38
CA ASP A 483 22.05 13.29 -11.43
C ASP A 483 22.38 12.81 -10.00
N GLY A 484 23.66 12.51 -9.73
CA GLY A 484 24.12 11.98 -8.46
C GLY A 484 25.46 11.24 -8.53
N TYR A 485 25.75 10.45 -7.50
CA TYR A 485 27.01 9.67 -7.39
C TYR A 485 26.75 8.17 -7.21
N ASP A 486 27.60 7.39 -7.87
CA ASP A 486 27.89 6.00 -7.54
C ASP A 486 29.06 5.97 -6.54
N ILE A 487 28.81 5.44 -5.34
CA ILE A 487 29.73 5.44 -4.21
C ILE A 487 30.14 3.99 -3.91
N ARG A 488 31.43 3.68 -3.96
CA ARG A 488 31.98 2.35 -3.60
C ARG A 488 32.45 2.37 -2.14
N VAL A 489 31.92 1.47 -1.32
CA VAL A 489 32.29 1.40 0.11
C VAL A 489 32.48 -0.03 0.57
N LYS A 490 33.39 -0.24 1.52
CA LYS A 490 33.49 -1.52 2.26
C LYS A 490 32.88 -1.32 3.65
N SER A 491 31.85 -2.10 3.96
CA SER A 491 31.28 -2.09 5.31
C SER A 491 32.24 -2.78 6.28
N PRO A 492 32.77 -2.09 7.30
CA PRO A 492 33.79 -2.64 8.20
C PRO A 492 33.23 -3.71 9.16
N SER A 493 31.93 -3.64 9.46
CA SER A 493 31.26 -4.48 10.46
C SER A 493 29.85 -4.88 10.00
N ARG A 494 29.27 -5.86 10.70
CA ARG A 494 27.85 -6.20 10.57
C ARG A 494 27.05 -5.19 11.40
N GLY A 495 26.13 -4.46 10.78
CA GLY A 495 25.24 -3.54 11.51
C GLY A 495 24.83 -2.31 10.69
N LEU A 496 24.26 -1.32 11.38
CA LEU A 496 23.90 -0.03 10.79
C LEU A 496 25.18 0.77 10.48
N GLN A 497 25.44 0.98 9.20
CA GLN A 497 26.48 1.84 8.67
C GLN A 497 25.89 3.21 8.34
N ARG A 498 26.60 4.30 8.63
CA ARG A 498 26.11 5.66 8.36
C ARG A 498 26.73 6.20 7.09
N LEU A 499 25.93 6.38 6.05
CA LEU A 499 26.36 7.13 4.87
C LEU A 499 25.99 8.60 5.08
N GLY A 500 27.00 9.45 5.28
CA GLY A 500 26.85 10.89 5.46
C GLY A 500 27.38 11.68 4.28
N TRP A 501 26.94 12.92 4.17
CA TRP A 501 27.48 13.89 3.24
C TRP A 501 27.50 15.29 3.82
N VAL A 502 28.46 16.09 3.35
CA VAL A 502 28.47 17.54 3.50
C VAL A 502 28.55 18.17 2.12
N CYS A 503 27.73 19.18 1.87
CA CYS A 503 27.66 19.88 0.60
C CYS A 503 27.63 21.40 0.74
N THR A 504 27.75 22.10 -0.38
CA THR A 504 27.47 23.54 -0.47
C THR A 504 25.98 23.81 -0.31
N SER A 505 25.64 24.91 0.38
CA SER A 505 24.25 25.38 0.48
C SER A 505 23.75 25.80 -0.89
N TYR A 506 22.54 25.37 -1.25
CA TYR A 506 21.77 25.90 -2.35
C TYR A 506 20.89 27.03 -1.81
N GLU A 507 21.05 28.24 -2.37
CA GLU A 507 20.30 29.43 -1.97
C GLU A 507 19.14 29.61 -2.94
N ALA A 508 17.90 29.35 -2.48
CA ALA A 508 16.71 29.60 -3.28
C ALA A 508 16.15 31.00 -2.96
N PRO A 509 15.69 31.78 -3.97
CA PRO A 509 15.09 33.08 -3.73
C PRO A 509 13.91 32.96 -2.75
N GLN A 510 13.92 33.78 -1.70
CA GLN A 510 12.87 33.83 -0.66
C GLN A 510 12.74 32.56 0.23
N ASP A 511 13.66 31.61 0.13
CA ASP A 511 13.73 30.48 1.06
C ASP A 511 14.78 30.75 2.15
N PRO A 512 14.38 30.87 3.43
CA PRO A 512 15.32 31.11 4.53
C PRO A 512 16.09 29.84 4.95
N ARG A 513 15.76 28.66 4.40
CA ARG A 513 16.41 27.39 4.76
C ARG A 513 17.77 27.28 4.08
N ALA A 514 18.75 26.75 4.81
CA ALA A 514 19.98 26.26 4.19
C ALA A 514 19.67 24.90 3.52
N LEU A 515 19.58 24.88 2.19
CA LEU A 515 19.21 23.69 1.42
C LEU A 515 20.48 22.94 0.99
N GLY A 516 20.49 21.62 1.20
CA GLY A 516 21.55 20.72 0.76
C GLY A 516 21.14 19.97 -0.51
N LEU A 517 21.12 18.64 -0.44
CA LEU A 517 20.72 17.78 -1.56
C LEU A 517 19.21 17.52 -1.55
N ALA A 518 18.55 17.75 -2.68
CA ALA A 518 17.18 17.31 -2.95
C ALA A 518 17.14 15.79 -3.25
N VAL A 519 17.40 14.97 -2.23
CA VAL A 519 17.60 13.52 -2.40
C VAL A 519 16.34 12.86 -2.95
N ARG A 520 16.50 12.15 -4.07
CA ARG A 520 15.42 11.45 -4.78
C ARG A 520 15.42 9.96 -4.46
N SER A 521 16.60 9.33 -4.53
CA SER A 521 16.73 7.90 -4.25
C SER A 521 18.12 7.54 -3.76
N LEU A 522 18.19 6.55 -2.88
CA LEU A 522 19.42 5.91 -2.45
C LEU A 522 19.26 4.39 -2.57
N THR A 523 20.08 3.71 -3.37
CA THR A 523 20.07 2.24 -3.51
C THR A 523 21.43 1.66 -3.18
N TRP A 524 21.52 0.41 -2.72
CA TRP A 524 22.81 -0.24 -2.49
C TRP A 524 22.79 -1.71 -2.90
N ARG A 525 23.88 -2.14 -3.54
CA ARG A 525 24.11 -3.53 -3.95
C ARG A 525 25.48 -4.00 -3.49
N ARG A 526 25.61 -5.29 -3.18
CA ARG A 526 26.92 -5.88 -2.82
C ARG A 526 27.80 -5.96 -4.07
N ASP A 527 29.07 -5.57 -3.98
CA ASP A 527 30.05 -5.77 -5.05
C ASP A 527 30.31 -7.29 -5.21
N LYS A 528 30.25 -7.80 -6.44
CA LYS A 528 30.61 -9.19 -6.75
C LYS A 528 32.11 -9.39 -6.47
N ALA A 529 32.47 -10.47 -5.79
CA ALA A 529 33.87 -10.83 -5.56
C ALA A 529 34.62 -11.04 -6.89
N GLU A 530 35.91 -10.70 -6.93
CA GLU A 530 36.81 -10.97 -8.06
C GLU A 530 36.81 -12.45 -8.47
N PRO A 531 37.06 -12.76 -9.75
CA PRO A 531 36.78 -14.05 -10.35
C PRO A 531 37.88 -15.07 -10.08
N THR A 532 37.52 -16.27 -9.63
CA THR A 532 38.35 -17.48 -9.72
C THR A 532 37.48 -18.60 -10.31
N PRO A 533 38.11 -19.57 -11.01
CA PRO A 533 37.79 -19.95 -12.37
C PRO A 533 36.43 -20.64 -12.51
N ALA A 534 35.88 -20.56 -13.72
CA ALA A 534 34.57 -21.06 -14.10
C ALA A 534 34.25 -22.45 -13.54
N PRO A 535 33.11 -22.61 -12.82
CA PRO A 535 32.40 -23.86 -12.83
C PRO A 535 31.57 -23.91 -14.11
N ALA A 536 31.90 -24.85 -14.98
CA ALA A 536 31.02 -25.32 -16.02
C ALA A 536 29.72 -25.83 -15.40
N SER A 537 28.63 -25.07 -15.59
CA SER A 537 27.24 -25.53 -15.63
C SER A 537 26.37 -24.29 -15.74
N ALA A 538 25.50 -24.24 -16.76
CA ALA A 538 24.63 -23.12 -17.07
C ALA A 538 23.93 -22.55 -15.82
N ALA A 539 24.08 -21.24 -15.60
CA ALA A 539 23.27 -20.52 -14.63
C ALA A 539 21.80 -20.60 -15.10
N SER A 540 20.98 -21.40 -14.42
CA SER A 540 19.54 -21.40 -14.62
C SER A 540 18.98 -20.03 -14.22
N ALA A 541 18.14 -19.45 -15.08
CA ALA A 541 17.40 -18.23 -14.74
C ALA A 541 16.59 -18.46 -13.43
N PRO A 542 16.39 -17.43 -12.58
CA PRO A 542 15.59 -17.56 -11.37
C PRO A 542 14.16 -17.98 -11.71
N SER A 543 13.64 -18.97 -10.97
CA SER A 543 12.25 -19.42 -11.11
C SER A 543 11.26 -18.36 -10.61
N LEU A 544 10.08 -18.32 -11.23
CA LEU A 544 8.91 -17.62 -10.73
C LEU A 544 8.08 -18.59 -9.88
N PHE A 545 7.94 -18.31 -8.59
CA PHE A 545 7.04 -19.01 -7.70
C PHE A 545 5.70 -18.26 -7.58
N PHE A 546 4.68 -18.79 -8.25
CA PHE A 546 3.31 -18.33 -8.10
C PHE A 546 2.62 -19.08 -6.95
N LEU A 547 2.62 -18.46 -5.77
CA LEU A 547 1.92 -18.95 -4.58
C LEU A 547 0.41 -18.82 -4.81
N HIS A 548 -0.18 -19.89 -5.33
CA HIS A 548 -1.55 -19.90 -5.83
C HIS A 548 -2.55 -20.15 -4.72
N ILE A 549 -3.24 -19.08 -4.32
CA ILE A 549 -4.35 -19.16 -3.38
C ILE A 549 -5.62 -19.67 -4.06
N ARG A 550 -6.30 -20.65 -3.45
CA ARG A 550 -7.52 -21.23 -4.04
C ARG A 550 -8.57 -20.14 -4.29
N LYS A 551 -9.13 -20.16 -5.50
CA LYS A 551 -10.23 -19.26 -5.97
C LYS A 551 -9.84 -17.78 -6.10
N THR A 552 -8.58 -17.51 -6.43
CA THR A 552 -8.06 -16.17 -6.79
C THR A 552 -7.55 -16.10 -8.24
N ALA A 553 -8.25 -16.79 -9.15
CA ALA A 553 -7.96 -16.83 -10.61
C ALA A 553 -6.62 -17.47 -11.02
N GLY A 554 -6.04 -18.35 -10.19
CA GLY A 554 -4.71 -18.89 -10.49
C GLY A 554 -4.62 -19.82 -11.71
N VAL A 555 -5.70 -20.49 -12.12
CA VAL A 555 -5.69 -21.25 -13.40
C VAL A 555 -5.52 -20.29 -14.58
N SER A 556 -6.35 -19.25 -14.65
CA SER A 556 -6.27 -18.25 -15.73
C SER A 556 -4.90 -17.55 -15.77
N LEU A 557 -4.31 -17.23 -14.61
CA LEU A 557 -2.98 -16.62 -14.55
C LEU A 557 -1.86 -17.58 -14.96
N ARG A 558 -1.96 -18.85 -14.56
CA ARG A 558 -1.03 -19.90 -15.00
C ARG A 558 -1.05 -20.06 -16.52
N ASP A 559 -2.24 -20.05 -17.12
CA ASP A 559 -2.41 -20.19 -18.56
C ASP A 559 -1.81 -19.00 -19.33
N ILE A 560 -1.79 -17.81 -18.74
CA ILE A 560 -1.10 -16.65 -19.31
C ILE A 560 0.42 -16.77 -19.16
N PHE A 561 0.90 -17.26 -18.00
CA PHE A 561 2.34 -17.41 -17.74
C PHE A 561 2.98 -18.50 -18.59
N ILE A 562 2.23 -19.51 -19.00
CA ILE A 562 2.77 -20.63 -19.76
C ILE A 562 3.50 -20.16 -21.00
N ASN A 563 3.01 -19.11 -21.67
CA ASN A 563 3.58 -18.53 -22.88
C ASN A 563 4.91 -17.80 -22.64
N ARG A 564 5.24 -17.42 -21.39
CA ARG A 564 6.47 -16.65 -21.06
C ARG A 564 7.71 -17.51 -20.81
N PHE A 565 7.57 -18.83 -20.86
CA PHE A 565 8.67 -19.77 -20.62
C PHE A 565 8.91 -20.68 -21.83
N PRO A 566 10.06 -21.35 -21.96
CA PRO A 566 10.25 -22.36 -23.01
C PRO A 566 9.27 -23.53 -22.85
N ALA A 567 8.85 -24.12 -23.96
CA ALA A 567 8.06 -25.34 -23.93
C ALA A 567 8.91 -26.48 -23.36
N ALA A 568 8.36 -27.15 -22.34
CA ALA A 568 8.92 -28.35 -21.74
C ALA A 568 7.77 -29.35 -21.55
N ASP A 569 8.08 -30.64 -21.41
CA ASP A 569 7.06 -31.69 -21.19
C ASP A 569 6.23 -31.43 -19.90
N ALA A 570 6.80 -30.68 -18.94
CA ALA A 570 6.12 -30.14 -17.77
C ALA A 570 6.33 -28.61 -17.71
N PRO A 571 5.40 -27.81 -18.27
CA PRO A 571 5.58 -26.36 -18.46
C PRO A 571 5.57 -25.55 -17.14
N PHE A 572 5.16 -26.18 -16.04
CA PHE A 572 5.25 -25.65 -14.69
C PHE A 572 5.35 -26.80 -13.68
N PHE A 573 5.92 -26.52 -12.52
CA PHE A 573 5.99 -27.46 -11.41
C PHE A 573 4.78 -27.29 -10.49
N LEU A 574 3.97 -28.34 -10.35
CA LEU A 574 2.84 -28.36 -9.41
C LEU A 574 3.30 -28.82 -8.04
N ALA A 575 3.50 -27.85 -7.14
CA ALA A 575 4.09 -28.10 -5.82
C ALA A 575 3.22 -28.91 -4.85
N HIS A 576 1.92 -29.04 -5.13
CA HIS A 576 0.97 -29.76 -4.29
C HIS A 576 0.73 -31.21 -4.74
N VAL A 577 1.29 -31.61 -5.88
CA VAL A 577 1.10 -32.96 -6.44
C VAL A 577 2.07 -33.93 -5.74
N PRO A 578 1.60 -35.05 -5.17
CA PRO A 578 2.43 -35.97 -4.38
C PRO A 578 3.68 -36.49 -5.11
N GLU A 579 3.58 -36.77 -6.41
CA GLU A 579 4.69 -37.27 -7.24
C GLU A 579 5.85 -36.26 -7.37
N ASN A 580 5.57 -34.99 -7.10
CA ASN A 580 6.55 -33.90 -7.14
C ASN A 580 7.20 -33.64 -5.77
N ALA A 581 6.74 -34.25 -4.69
CA ALA A 581 7.24 -33.97 -3.34
C ALA A 581 8.76 -34.22 -3.17
N SER A 582 9.31 -35.19 -3.92
CA SER A 582 10.75 -35.53 -3.90
C SER A 582 11.56 -34.86 -5.01
N ARG A 583 10.93 -34.06 -5.88
CA ARG A 583 11.57 -33.42 -7.04
C ARG A 583 11.98 -32.00 -6.69
N SER A 584 13.09 -31.53 -7.24
CA SER A 584 13.53 -30.14 -7.02
C SER A 584 12.66 -29.18 -7.85
N PRO A 585 12.06 -28.13 -7.23
CA PRO A 585 11.23 -27.18 -7.96
C PRO A 585 12.03 -26.24 -8.87
N GLU A 586 13.34 -26.08 -8.61
CA GLU A 586 14.22 -25.13 -9.33
C GLU A 586 14.53 -25.51 -10.77
N VAL A 587 14.25 -26.76 -11.16
CA VAL A 587 14.42 -27.20 -12.55
C VAL A 587 13.34 -26.63 -13.47
N HIS A 588 12.30 -26.03 -12.90
CA HIS A 588 11.21 -25.40 -13.65
C HIS A 588 11.25 -23.87 -13.51
N PRO A 589 10.99 -23.15 -14.61
CA PRO A 589 10.99 -21.68 -14.58
C PRO A 589 9.72 -21.11 -13.96
N LEU A 590 8.62 -21.89 -13.91
CA LEU A 590 7.38 -21.57 -13.21
C LEU A 590 7.07 -22.67 -12.21
N VAL A 591 6.94 -22.30 -10.95
CA VAL A 591 6.51 -23.17 -9.85
C VAL A 591 5.20 -22.62 -9.32
N THR A 592 4.18 -23.47 -9.18
CA THR A 592 2.88 -23.03 -8.67
C THR A 592 2.16 -24.16 -7.93
N GLY A 593 1.28 -23.82 -7.01
CA GLY A 593 0.48 -24.81 -6.32
C GLY A 593 -0.23 -24.28 -5.09
N HIS A 594 -1.13 -25.11 -4.56
CA HIS A 594 -1.85 -24.85 -3.33
C HIS A 594 -1.02 -25.24 -2.10
N VAL A 595 0.20 -24.71 -2.04
CA VAL A 595 1.14 -24.93 -0.93
C VAL A 595 1.20 -23.70 -0.02
N HIS A 596 1.76 -23.89 1.17
CA HIS A 596 2.04 -22.82 2.12
C HIS A 596 3.28 -22.00 1.68
N TYR A 597 3.42 -20.78 2.19
CA TYR A 597 4.55 -19.89 1.85
C TYR A 597 5.90 -20.53 2.17
N GLY A 598 6.00 -21.32 3.25
CA GLY A 598 7.23 -22.00 3.66
C GLY A 598 7.79 -22.98 2.63
N TYR A 599 7.00 -23.36 1.60
CA TYR A 599 7.50 -24.11 0.45
C TYR A 599 8.67 -23.41 -0.26
N ILE A 600 8.82 -22.09 -0.09
CA ILE A 600 9.98 -21.32 -0.57
C ILE A 600 11.32 -21.88 -0.09
N GLN A 601 11.36 -22.63 1.03
CA GLN A 601 12.57 -23.26 1.56
C GLN A 601 13.09 -24.41 0.69
N GLN A 602 12.26 -24.95 -0.23
CA GLN A 602 12.66 -25.98 -1.19
C GLN A 602 13.55 -25.43 -2.33
N PHE A 603 13.66 -24.11 -2.43
CA PHE A 603 14.54 -23.44 -3.38
C PHE A 603 15.90 -23.14 -2.74
N ARG A 604 16.99 -23.54 -3.40
CA ARG A 604 18.37 -23.16 -3.09
C ARG A 604 18.62 -21.68 -3.38
N GLN A 605 18.00 -21.12 -4.41
CA GLN A 605 18.00 -19.69 -4.74
C GLN A 605 16.60 -19.12 -4.60
N ARG A 606 16.44 -18.02 -3.85
CA ARG A 606 15.12 -17.39 -3.65
C ARG A 606 14.45 -17.09 -5.00
N PRO A 607 13.27 -17.67 -5.29
CA PRO A 607 12.55 -17.38 -6.53
C PRO A 607 11.94 -15.98 -6.48
N ALA A 608 11.49 -15.48 -7.63
CA ALA A 608 10.56 -14.35 -7.65
C ALA A 608 9.19 -14.85 -7.16
N VAL A 609 8.59 -14.21 -6.16
CA VAL A 609 7.34 -14.68 -5.56
C VAL A 609 6.17 -13.78 -5.95
N PHE A 610 5.16 -14.37 -6.56
CA PHE A 610 3.90 -13.71 -6.90
C PHE A 610 2.74 -14.40 -6.18
N THR A 611 1.78 -13.62 -5.69
CA THR A 611 0.50 -14.15 -5.19
C THR A 611 -0.67 -13.23 -5.51
N MET A 612 -1.87 -13.80 -5.52
CA MET A 612 -3.14 -13.10 -5.76
C MET A 612 -4.09 -13.37 -4.62
N LEU A 613 -4.60 -12.29 -4.03
CA LEU A 613 -5.62 -12.33 -3.00
C LEU A 613 -6.98 -11.95 -3.58
N ARG A 614 -8.03 -12.26 -2.83
CA ARG A 614 -9.41 -11.90 -3.15
C ARG A 614 -10.13 -11.49 -1.88
N GLN A 615 -11.18 -10.68 -2.01
CA GLN A 615 -12.04 -10.36 -0.88
C GLN A 615 -12.49 -11.68 -0.18
N PRO A 616 -12.25 -11.85 1.13
CA PRO A 616 -12.32 -13.17 1.78
C PRO A 616 -13.68 -13.88 1.67
N PHE A 617 -14.77 -13.12 1.80
CA PHE A 617 -16.13 -13.66 1.69
C PHE A 617 -16.42 -14.05 0.24
N SER A 618 -16.01 -13.21 -0.71
CA SER A 618 -16.14 -13.54 -2.13
C SER A 618 -15.38 -14.80 -2.51
N ARG A 619 -14.19 -15.02 -1.94
CA ARG A 619 -13.40 -16.24 -2.09
C ARG A 619 -14.12 -17.44 -1.47
N ALA A 620 -14.64 -17.32 -0.26
CA ALA A 620 -15.31 -18.41 0.45
C ALA A 620 -16.58 -18.88 -0.27
N LEU A 621 -17.46 -17.96 -0.69
CA LEU A 621 -18.65 -18.29 -1.49
C LEU A 621 -18.27 -18.93 -2.83
N SER A 622 -17.24 -18.37 -3.49
CA SER A 622 -16.71 -18.94 -4.72
C SER A 622 -16.12 -20.34 -4.53
N ALA A 623 -15.59 -20.67 -3.34
CA ALA A 623 -15.06 -21.99 -3.03
C ALA A 623 -16.21 -22.98 -2.75
N TYR A 624 -17.20 -22.57 -1.96
CA TYR A 624 -18.37 -23.38 -1.65
C TYR A 624 -19.12 -23.82 -2.92
N THR A 625 -19.51 -22.88 -3.78
CA THR A 625 -20.21 -23.22 -5.04
C THR A 625 -19.33 -24.07 -5.97
N PHE A 626 -18.03 -23.76 -6.03
CA PHE A 626 -17.11 -24.53 -6.88
C PHE A 626 -17.02 -25.99 -6.46
N PHE A 627 -16.88 -26.26 -5.16
CA PHE A 627 -16.83 -27.64 -4.67
C PHE A 627 -18.16 -28.36 -4.88
N GLN A 628 -19.30 -27.70 -4.67
CA GLN A 628 -20.62 -28.30 -4.92
C GLN A 628 -20.85 -28.69 -6.39
N GLY A 629 -20.22 -27.98 -7.33
CA GLY A 629 -20.32 -28.25 -8.77
C GLY A 629 -19.49 -29.43 -9.28
N HIS A 630 -18.74 -30.13 -8.43
CA HIS A 630 -17.94 -31.27 -8.87
C HIS A 630 -18.83 -32.49 -9.21
N ASP A 631 -18.69 -32.98 -10.43
CA ASP A 631 -19.27 -34.24 -10.90
C ASP A 631 -18.30 -35.41 -10.68
N GLN A 632 -18.73 -36.63 -11.06
CA GLN A 632 -17.91 -37.82 -10.88
C GLN A 632 -16.61 -37.75 -11.70
N ALA A 633 -16.65 -37.21 -12.91
CA ALA A 633 -15.47 -37.03 -13.75
C ALA A 633 -14.42 -36.14 -13.06
N LYS A 634 -14.85 -35.04 -12.42
CA LYS A 634 -13.93 -34.17 -11.69
C LYS A 634 -13.37 -34.83 -10.43
N LEU A 635 -14.15 -35.67 -9.75
CA LEU A 635 -13.65 -36.44 -8.60
C LEU A 635 -12.59 -37.45 -9.01
N ASP A 636 -12.77 -38.13 -10.14
CA ASP A 636 -11.79 -39.08 -10.66
C ASP A 636 -10.45 -38.39 -11.01
N GLU A 637 -10.50 -37.17 -11.56
CA GLU A 637 -9.32 -36.33 -11.79
C GLU A 637 -8.64 -35.93 -10.46
N LEU A 638 -9.41 -35.46 -9.47
CA LEU A 638 -8.87 -35.04 -8.16
C LEU A 638 -8.22 -36.18 -7.39
N LYS A 639 -8.67 -37.42 -7.59
CA LYS A 639 -8.07 -38.60 -6.97
C LYS A 639 -6.62 -38.82 -7.41
N ALA A 640 -6.25 -38.34 -8.59
CA ALA A 640 -4.88 -38.38 -9.09
C ALA A 640 -4.04 -37.16 -8.66
N GLU A 641 -4.67 -36.03 -8.28
CA GLU A 641 -3.97 -34.78 -7.96
C GLU A 641 -3.77 -34.54 -6.45
N LEU A 642 -4.60 -35.14 -5.60
CA LEU A 642 -4.64 -34.92 -4.15
C LEU A 642 -4.08 -36.11 -3.36
N SER A 643 -3.67 -35.88 -2.11
CA SER A 643 -3.39 -36.99 -1.19
C SER A 643 -4.67 -37.79 -0.87
N ALA A 644 -4.52 -39.02 -0.37
CA ALA A 644 -5.66 -39.85 0.02
C ALA A 644 -6.54 -39.15 1.08
N GLU A 645 -5.91 -38.46 2.02
CA GLU A 645 -6.58 -37.69 3.08
C GLU A 645 -7.31 -36.46 2.51
N GLU A 646 -6.64 -35.66 1.68
CA GLU A 646 -7.24 -34.48 1.05
C GLU A 646 -8.40 -34.83 0.11
N TYR A 647 -8.28 -35.96 -0.60
CA TYR A 647 -9.34 -36.49 -1.43
C TYR A 647 -10.55 -36.91 -0.59
N ALA A 648 -10.32 -37.64 0.50
CA ALA A 648 -11.38 -38.06 1.42
C ALA A 648 -12.10 -36.85 2.05
N GLU A 649 -11.36 -35.84 2.50
CA GLU A 649 -11.94 -34.58 2.99
C GLU A 649 -12.76 -33.86 1.92
N ARG A 650 -12.30 -33.84 0.66
CA ARG A 650 -13.05 -33.21 -0.44
C ARG A 650 -14.37 -33.93 -0.72
N VAL A 651 -14.36 -35.25 -0.74
CA VAL A 651 -15.57 -36.06 -0.94
C VAL A 651 -16.53 -35.87 0.23
N ALA A 652 -16.03 -35.85 1.46
CA ALA A 652 -16.82 -35.57 2.65
C ALA A 652 -17.47 -34.17 2.57
N PHE A 653 -16.69 -33.14 2.23
CA PHE A 653 -17.19 -31.77 2.08
C PHE A 653 -18.33 -31.71 1.05
N LEU A 654 -18.11 -32.29 -0.13
CA LEU A 654 -19.12 -32.31 -1.19
C LEU A 654 -20.40 -32.99 -0.76
N THR A 655 -20.28 -34.19 -0.18
CA THR A 655 -21.42 -35.02 0.23
C THR A 655 -22.24 -34.30 1.28
N ARG A 656 -21.60 -33.82 2.36
CA ARG A 656 -22.27 -33.11 3.44
C ARG A 656 -22.86 -31.78 3.02
N ALA A 657 -22.15 -31.00 2.19
CA ALA A 657 -22.67 -29.73 1.70
C ALA A 657 -23.91 -29.91 0.80
N ARG A 658 -24.05 -31.04 0.11
CA ARG A 658 -25.25 -31.38 -0.66
C ARG A 658 -26.39 -31.86 0.23
N GLU A 659 -26.10 -32.65 1.26
CA GLU A 659 -27.10 -33.13 2.24
C GLU A 659 -27.75 -31.98 3.03
N CYS A 660 -26.98 -30.95 3.40
CA CYS A 660 -27.49 -29.80 4.15
C CYS A 660 -28.32 -28.81 3.30
N GLY A 661 -28.30 -28.90 1.97
CA GLY A 661 -29.10 -28.05 1.06
C GLY A 661 -28.76 -26.54 1.00
N THR A 662 -28.31 -25.93 2.10
CA THR A 662 -27.94 -24.50 2.20
C THR A 662 -26.56 -24.33 2.83
N LEU A 663 -25.95 -23.15 2.61
CA LEU A 663 -24.65 -22.82 3.21
C LEU A 663 -24.76 -22.71 4.75
N GLY A 664 -25.74 -21.98 5.28
CA GLY A 664 -25.92 -21.82 6.72
C GLY A 664 -26.06 -23.15 7.47
N GLU A 665 -26.91 -24.05 6.96
CA GLU A 665 -27.07 -25.37 7.58
C GLU A 665 -25.77 -26.19 7.55
N PHE A 666 -25.01 -26.11 6.46
CA PHE A 666 -23.70 -26.77 6.37
C PHE A 666 -22.69 -26.21 7.39
N LEU A 667 -22.64 -24.88 7.55
CA LEU A 667 -21.75 -24.24 8.53
C LEU A 667 -22.09 -24.64 9.97
N GLN A 668 -23.38 -24.81 10.29
CA GLN A 668 -23.85 -25.18 11.63
C GLN A 668 -23.66 -26.66 11.95
N ARG A 669 -23.99 -27.56 11.00
CA ARG A 669 -23.95 -29.02 11.23
C ARG A 669 -22.55 -29.61 11.09
N GLU A 670 -21.72 -29.04 10.22
CA GLU A 670 -20.39 -29.58 9.87
C GLU A 670 -19.28 -28.53 10.01
N PRO A 671 -19.14 -27.85 11.18
CA PRO A 671 -18.27 -26.69 11.32
C PRO A 671 -16.79 -27.00 11.10
N ALA A 672 -16.31 -28.17 11.52
CA ALA A 672 -14.91 -28.56 11.33
C ALA A 672 -14.55 -28.69 9.84
N LEU A 673 -15.39 -29.38 9.08
CA LEU A 673 -15.22 -29.61 7.65
C LEU A 673 -15.37 -28.31 6.84
N ALA A 674 -16.31 -27.46 7.24
CA ALA A 674 -16.48 -26.15 6.64
C ALA A 674 -15.27 -25.24 6.92
N LYS A 675 -14.78 -25.18 8.16
CA LYS A 675 -13.61 -24.36 8.54
C LYS A 675 -12.36 -24.74 7.76
N ALA A 676 -12.10 -26.03 7.54
CA ALA A 676 -10.93 -26.52 6.79
C ALA A 676 -10.80 -25.92 5.38
N HIS A 677 -11.92 -25.57 4.74
CA HIS A 677 -11.93 -25.07 3.36
C HIS A 677 -12.40 -23.62 3.22
N LEU A 678 -13.12 -23.10 4.20
CA LEU A 678 -13.79 -21.79 4.12
C LEU A 678 -13.23 -20.75 5.08
N SER A 679 -12.57 -21.13 6.17
CA SER A 679 -12.09 -20.21 7.22
C SER A 679 -10.61 -19.83 7.08
N ASN A 680 -10.36 -18.52 6.98
CA ASN A 680 -9.03 -17.88 7.01
C ASN A 680 -8.01 -18.52 6.05
N VAL A 681 -8.47 -18.99 4.88
CA VAL A 681 -7.66 -19.79 3.95
C VAL A 681 -6.48 -19.00 3.41
N GLN A 682 -6.65 -17.70 3.14
CA GLN A 682 -5.56 -16.87 2.61
C GLN A 682 -4.46 -16.70 3.66
N THR A 683 -4.84 -16.49 4.92
CA THR A 683 -3.93 -16.41 6.07
C THR A 683 -3.21 -17.74 6.27
N ARG A 684 -3.95 -18.87 6.30
CA ARG A 684 -3.36 -20.22 6.41
C ARG A 684 -2.30 -20.46 5.36
N GLN A 685 -2.60 -20.11 4.11
CA GLN A 685 -1.70 -20.39 3.00
C GLN A 685 -0.43 -19.52 2.98
N LEU A 686 -0.45 -18.39 3.68
CA LEU A 686 0.73 -17.52 3.83
C LEU A 686 1.59 -17.87 5.05
N LEU A 687 1.26 -18.93 5.79
CA LEU A 687 2.10 -19.45 6.87
C LEU A 687 3.27 -20.26 6.32
N ASP A 688 4.26 -20.55 7.18
CA ASP A 688 5.40 -21.38 6.80
C ASP A 688 5.04 -22.87 6.81
N GLU A 689 4.11 -23.28 7.66
CA GLU A 689 3.73 -24.67 7.89
C GLU A 689 2.21 -24.85 7.91
N VAL A 690 1.76 -26.10 7.80
CA VAL A 690 0.35 -26.48 7.92
C VAL A 690 -0.06 -26.37 9.39
N VAL A 691 -1.10 -25.58 9.68
CA VAL A 691 -1.66 -25.44 11.03
C VAL A 691 -3.08 -26.00 11.08
N ALA A 692 -3.27 -27.03 11.90
CA ALA A 692 -4.58 -27.61 12.19
C ALA A 692 -5.36 -26.74 13.18
N GLY A 693 -6.69 -26.69 13.03
CA GLY A 693 -7.57 -25.96 13.95
C GLY A 693 -7.65 -24.45 13.67
N ASP A 694 -8.15 -23.67 14.63
CA ASP A 694 -8.36 -22.23 14.47
C ASP A 694 -7.05 -21.44 14.49
N LEU A 695 -7.01 -20.33 13.75
CA LEU A 695 -5.86 -19.43 13.70
C LEU A 695 -5.99 -18.29 14.72
N ASP A 696 -4.84 -17.77 15.15
CA ASP A 696 -4.74 -16.63 16.06
C ASP A 696 -3.95 -15.44 15.46
N GLU A 697 -3.75 -14.40 16.26
CA GLU A 697 -3.01 -13.19 15.86
C GLU A 697 -1.55 -13.44 15.48
N SER A 698 -0.91 -14.46 16.05
CA SER A 698 0.49 -14.77 15.75
C SER A 698 0.64 -15.31 14.32
N HIS A 699 -0.34 -16.11 13.89
CA HIS A 699 -0.45 -16.61 12.52
C HIS A 699 -0.71 -15.47 11.55
N LEU A 700 -1.62 -14.54 11.88
CA LEU A 700 -1.82 -13.35 11.06
C LEU A 700 -0.53 -12.53 10.94
N ALA A 701 0.20 -12.33 12.03
CA ALA A 701 1.48 -11.61 11.99
C ALA A 701 2.51 -12.30 11.07
N GLN A 702 2.55 -13.63 11.03
CA GLN A 702 3.42 -14.38 10.10
C GLN A 702 2.95 -14.22 8.64
N ALA A 703 1.65 -14.38 8.39
CA ALA A 703 1.07 -14.21 7.06
C ALA A 703 1.33 -12.80 6.50
N LEU A 704 1.21 -11.75 7.33
CA LEU A 704 1.52 -10.36 6.94
C LEU A 704 3.00 -10.19 6.58
N ARG A 705 3.92 -10.78 7.35
CA ARG A 705 5.37 -10.76 7.04
C ARG A 705 5.66 -11.45 5.71
N ASN A 706 5.13 -12.65 5.51
CA ASN A 706 5.34 -13.46 4.32
C ASN A 706 4.71 -12.81 3.08
N LEU A 707 3.54 -12.21 3.22
CA LEU A 707 2.91 -11.42 2.17
C LEU A 707 3.78 -10.20 1.80
N GLY A 708 4.32 -9.48 2.77
CA GLY A 708 5.24 -8.34 2.53
C GLY A 708 6.57 -8.73 1.89
N ALA A 709 6.96 -10.00 1.99
CA ALA A 709 8.14 -10.59 1.34
C ALA A 709 7.88 -11.07 -0.10
N CYS A 710 6.62 -11.10 -0.56
CA CYS A 710 6.30 -11.37 -1.96
C CYS A 710 6.76 -10.22 -2.86
N ASP A 711 7.30 -10.55 -4.04
CA ASP A 711 7.82 -9.57 -4.99
C ASP A 711 6.68 -8.85 -5.73
N VAL A 712 5.59 -9.57 -5.98
CA VAL A 712 4.35 -9.02 -6.58
C VAL A 712 3.15 -9.56 -5.81
N ILE A 713 2.24 -8.66 -5.47
CA ILE A 713 0.95 -8.97 -4.84
C ILE A 713 -0.11 -8.40 -5.75
N GLY A 714 -1.11 -9.19 -6.12
CA GLY A 714 -2.27 -8.72 -6.86
C GLY A 714 -3.57 -8.97 -6.13
N LEU A 715 -4.63 -8.31 -6.60
CA LEU A 715 -5.98 -8.39 -6.08
C LEU A 715 -6.95 -8.78 -7.19
N MET A 716 -7.82 -9.75 -6.92
CA MET A 716 -8.84 -10.19 -7.86
C MET A 716 -9.81 -9.06 -8.21
N GLU A 717 -10.09 -8.17 -7.27
CA GLU A 717 -10.97 -7.02 -7.46
C GLU A 717 -10.35 -5.94 -8.36
N ARG A 718 -9.05 -6.05 -8.67
CA ARG A 718 -8.25 -5.10 -9.47
C ARG A 718 -7.30 -5.83 -10.41
N VAL A 719 -7.83 -6.80 -11.16
CA VAL A 719 -7.04 -7.63 -12.08
C VAL A 719 -6.25 -6.81 -13.10
N PRO A 720 -6.82 -5.81 -13.81
CA PRO A 720 -6.06 -5.06 -14.81
C PRO A 720 -4.81 -4.40 -14.23
N GLU A 721 -4.94 -3.75 -13.07
CA GLU A 721 -3.81 -3.12 -12.39
C GLU A 721 -2.84 -4.15 -11.81
N SER A 722 -3.33 -5.32 -11.39
CA SER A 722 -2.49 -6.42 -10.89
C SER A 722 -1.60 -7.00 -11.99
N ILE A 723 -2.15 -7.13 -13.21
CA ILE A 723 -1.38 -7.55 -14.39
C ILE A 723 -0.37 -6.47 -14.77
N ALA A 724 -0.76 -5.20 -14.84
CA ALA A 724 0.15 -4.11 -15.15
C ALA A 724 1.32 -4.04 -14.15
N LEU A 725 1.05 -4.23 -12.86
CA LEU A 725 2.09 -4.27 -11.83
C LEU A 725 3.03 -5.47 -12.00
N LEU A 726 2.49 -6.64 -12.33
CA LEU A 726 3.27 -7.85 -12.61
C LEU A 726 4.17 -7.65 -13.83
N GLU A 727 3.63 -7.10 -14.92
CA GLU A 727 4.36 -6.73 -16.13
C GLU A 727 5.54 -5.81 -15.79
N HIS A 728 5.26 -4.72 -15.07
CA HIS A 728 6.27 -3.77 -14.66
C HIS A 728 7.39 -4.41 -13.81
N ARG A 729 7.03 -5.26 -12.85
CA ARG A 729 7.98 -5.89 -11.90
C ARG A 729 8.82 -6.99 -12.54
N LEU A 730 8.26 -7.75 -13.47
CA LEU A 730 8.96 -8.83 -14.18
C LEU A 730 9.59 -8.37 -15.50
N GLY A 731 9.39 -7.12 -15.90
CA GLY A 731 9.87 -6.60 -17.19
C GLY A 731 9.17 -7.25 -18.39
N TRP A 732 7.92 -7.68 -18.19
CA TRP A 732 7.06 -8.21 -19.24
C TRP A 732 6.19 -7.11 -19.84
N GLU A 733 5.68 -7.36 -21.04
CA GLU A 733 4.70 -6.51 -21.71
C GLU A 733 3.65 -7.41 -22.37
N GLY A 734 2.39 -6.96 -22.37
CA GLY A 734 1.33 -7.57 -23.15
C GLY A 734 0.82 -8.91 -22.63
N LEU A 735 0.80 -9.16 -21.32
CA LEU A 735 0.11 -10.31 -20.72
C LEU A 735 -1.40 -10.30 -21.04
N GLY A 736 -1.98 -9.13 -21.29
CA GLY A 736 -3.36 -9.00 -21.73
C GLY A 736 -4.40 -9.06 -20.61
N PRO A 737 -5.71 -8.91 -20.92
CA PRO A 737 -6.73 -9.10 -19.91
C PRO A 737 -6.82 -10.58 -19.55
N VAL A 738 -6.99 -10.86 -18.25
CA VAL A 738 -7.21 -12.24 -17.80
C VAL A 738 -8.57 -12.70 -18.29
N LEU A 739 -8.58 -13.67 -19.21
CA LEU A 739 -9.82 -14.20 -19.76
C LEU A 739 -10.61 -14.96 -18.68
N HIS A 740 -11.86 -14.56 -18.50
CA HIS A 740 -12.81 -15.15 -17.56
C HIS A 740 -13.40 -16.49 -18.05
N GLN A 741 -12.57 -17.39 -18.60
CA GLN A 741 -13.02 -18.68 -19.12
C GLN A 741 -13.35 -19.69 -18.00
N ASN A 742 -12.70 -19.56 -16.84
CA ASN A 742 -12.84 -20.46 -15.68
C ASN A 742 -13.61 -19.80 -14.51
N VAL A 743 -14.72 -19.12 -14.81
CA VAL A 743 -15.61 -18.57 -13.77
C VAL A 743 -16.55 -19.65 -13.28
N THR A 744 -16.67 -19.79 -11.94
CA THR A 744 -17.71 -20.63 -11.34
C THR A 744 -19.08 -20.12 -11.80
N ARG A 745 -19.77 -20.88 -12.65
CA ARG A 745 -21.14 -20.59 -13.10
C ARG A 745 -22.11 -20.72 -11.92
N ASP A 746 -23.19 -19.94 -11.93
CA ASP A 746 -24.23 -19.94 -10.87
C ASP A 746 -23.67 -19.75 -9.45
N ARG A 747 -22.69 -18.85 -9.33
CA ARG A 747 -22.09 -18.48 -8.04
C ARG A 747 -23.17 -18.03 -7.06
N LEU A 748 -23.17 -18.63 -5.87
CA LEU A 748 -24.03 -18.22 -4.77
C LEU A 748 -23.77 -16.74 -4.47
N ALA A 749 -24.77 -15.91 -4.74
CA ALA A 749 -24.75 -14.48 -4.46
C ALA A 749 -24.84 -14.28 -2.94
N LYS A 750 -24.29 -13.17 -2.45
CA LYS A 750 -24.29 -12.89 -1.00
C LYS A 750 -25.73 -12.81 -0.47
N GLU A 751 -26.63 -12.32 -1.31
CA GLU A 751 -28.05 -12.11 -1.04
C GLU A 751 -28.84 -13.43 -0.96
N GLN A 752 -28.26 -14.53 -1.43
CA GLN A 752 -28.85 -15.86 -1.39
C GLN A 752 -28.40 -16.68 -0.18
N VAL A 753 -27.49 -16.13 0.63
CA VAL A 753 -27.03 -16.75 1.89
C VAL A 753 -27.94 -16.26 3.02
N ASP A 754 -28.39 -17.18 3.86
CA ASP A 754 -29.12 -16.86 5.08
C ASP A 754 -28.29 -16.00 6.04
N GLY A 755 -28.95 -15.16 6.86
CA GLY A 755 -28.29 -14.20 7.73
C GLY A 755 -27.28 -14.84 8.69
N ASP A 756 -27.67 -15.94 9.34
CA ASP A 756 -26.85 -16.67 10.32
C ASP A 756 -25.62 -17.32 9.66
N GLY A 757 -25.81 -17.93 8.48
CA GLY A 757 -24.72 -18.48 7.67
C GLY A 757 -23.72 -17.41 7.22
N LEU A 758 -24.21 -16.23 6.81
CA LEU A 758 -23.35 -15.11 6.44
C LEU A 758 -22.56 -14.58 7.63
N GLU A 759 -23.18 -14.37 8.79
CA GLU A 759 -22.50 -13.92 10.02
C GLU A 759 -21.44 -14.94 10.48
N THR A 760 -21.78 -16.23 10.45
CA THR A 760 -20.84 -17.32 10.79
C THR A 760 -19.62 -17.30 9.86
N LEU A 761 -19.86 -17.26 8.55
CA LEU A 761 -18.79 -17.21 7.57
C LEU A 761 -17.94 -15.93 7.71
N MET A 762 -18.56 -14.81 8.09
CA MET A 762 -17.88 -13.56 8.34
C MET A 762 -16.94 -13.63 9.54
N SER A 763 -17.44 -14.15 10.67
CA SER A 763 -16.65 -14.31 11.90
C SER A 763 -15.41 -15.20 11.68
N TRP A 764 -15.57 -16.31 10.94
CA TRP A 764 -14.50 -17.27 10.67
C TRP A 764 -13.40 -16.75 9.74
N ASN A 765 -13.62 -15.63 9.04
CA ASN A 765 -12.68 -15.09 8.05
C ASN A 765 -12.09 -13.73 8.47
N MET A 766 -12.17 -13.37 9.76
CA MET A 766 -11.71 -12.05 10.24
C MET A 766 -10.21 -11.81 10.04
N LEU A 767 -9.37 -12.85 10.13
CA LEU A 767 -7.93 -12.71 9.87
C LEU A 767 -7.67 -12.48 8.39
N ASP A 768 -8.36 -13.20 7.50
CA ASP A 768 -8.30 -12.95 6.06
C ASP A 768 -8.75 -11.54 5.69
N VAL A 769 -9.74 -10.97 6.39
CA VAL A 769 -10.18 -9.57 6.18
C VAL A 769 -9.06 -8.60 6.49
N ARG A 770 -8.34 -8.80 7.60
CA ARG A 770 -7.21 -7.95 7.99
C ARG A 770 -6.01 -8.13 7.07
N LEU A 771 -5.70 -9.37 6.68
CA LEU A 771 -4.69 -9.70 5.68
C LEU A 771 -4.99 -9.02 4.34
N TYR A 772 -6.23 -9.11 3.85
CA TYR A 772 -6.64 -8.52 2.58
C TYR A 772 -6.51 -6.99 2.60
N ARG A 773 -6.89 -6.32 3.70
CA ARG A 773 -6.69 -4.87 3.87
C ARG A 773 -5.21 -4.48 3.81
N TYR A 774 -4.34 -5.28 4.41
CA TYR A 774 -2.90 -5.07 4.32
C TYR A 774 -2.37 -5.28 2.89
N ALA A 775 -2.85 -6.32 2.19
CA ALA A 775 -2.54 -6.57 0.79
C ALA A 775 -2.93 -5.37 -0.10
N GLU A 776 -4.10 -4.78 0.15
CA GLU A 776 -4.59 -3.60 -0.58
C GLU A 776 -3.72 -2.37 -0.34
N ALA A 777 -3.27 -2.14 0.89
CA ALA A 777 -2.33 -1.07 1.20
C ALA A 777 -0.99 -1.26 0.45
N LEU A 778 -0.41 -2.47 0.50
CA LEU A 778 0.84 -2.78 -0.22
C LEU A 778 0.67 -2.66 -1.73
N PHE A 779 -0.44 -3.14 -2.27
CA PHE A 779 -0.77 -3.06 -3.69
C PHE A 779 -0.81 -1.60 -4.17
N ASN A 780 -1.49 -0.72 -3.42
CA ASN A 780 -1.56 0.70 -3.74
C ASN A 780 -0.21 1.40 -3.69
N ILE A 781 0.67 1.02 -2.75
CA ILE A 781 2.05 1.53 -2.70
C ILE A 781 2.80 1.14 -3.98
N HIS A 782 2.76 -0.15 -4.34
CA HIS A 782 3.46 -0.65 -5.52
C HIS A 782 2.93 -0.03 -6.83
N LEU A 783 1.62 0.26 -6.93
CA LEU A 783 1.04 0.97 -8.08
C LEU A 783 1.52 2.42 -8.18
N ARG A 784 1.59 3.15 -7.06
CA ARG A 784 2.14 4.52 -7.06
C ARG A 784 3.61 4.53 -7.48
N GLU A 785 4.40 3.58 -6.99
CA GLU A 785 5.81 3.43 -7.39
C GLU A 785 5.97 3.18 -8.90
N MET A 786 5.08 2.38 -9.49
CA MET A 786 5.03 2.10 -10.94
C MET A 786 4.65 3.35 -11.75
N HIS A 787 3.60 4.09 -11.31
CA HIS A 787 3.15 5.30 -12.00
C HIS A 787 4.20 6.42 -11.93
N ALA A 788 4.83 6.62 -10.77
CA ALA A 788 5.92 7.58 -10.62
C ALA A 788 7.13 7.24 -11.50
N ALA A 789 7.43 5.95 -11.69
CA ALA A 789 8.48 5.51 -12.60
C ALA A 789 8.12 5.72 -14.09
N SER A 790 6.83 5.70 -14.43
CA SER A 790 6.33 5.84 -15.81
C SER A 790 6.15 7.31 -16.25
N GLY A 791 6.00 8.24 -15.31
CA GLY A 791 5.88 9.69 -15.56
C GLY A 791 7.21 10.41 -15.85
N LEU A 792 8.34 9.71 -15.76
CA LEU A 792 9.66 10.22 -16.16
C LEU A 792 9.91 9.77 -17.60
N SER A 793 10.04 10.72 -18.54
CA SER A 793 10.21 10.41 -19.96
C SER A 793 11.28 9.34 -20.18
N HIS A 794 10.92 8.28 -20.91
CA HIS A 794 11.75 7.19 -21.44
C HIS A 794 13.24 7.25 -21.02
N SER A 795 13.55 6.84 -19.79
CA SER A 795 14.93 6.59 -19.37
C SER A 795 14.95 5.39 -18.44
N SER A 796 15.24 4.23 -19.05
CA SER A 796 15.98 3.09 -18.48
C SER A 796 15.98 2.97 -16.95
N VAL A 797 14.85 2.56 -16.36
CA VAL A 797 14.92 1.79 -15.11
C VAL A 797 15.16 0.34 -15.55
N PRO A 798 16.35 -0.25 -15.31
CA PRO A 798 16.55 -1.66 -15.63
C PRO A 798 15.69 -2.47 -14.67
N ALA A 799 14.60 -3.04 -15.18
CA ALA A 799 13.90 -4.13 -14.51
C ALA A 799 14.94 -5.23 -14.19
N PRO A 800 14.82 -5.96 -13.06
CA PRO A 800 15.71 -7.08 -12.78
C PRO A 800 15.75 -8.02 -13.99
N SER A 801 16.94 -8.12 -14.59
CA SER A 801 17.20 -8.53 -15.97
C SER A 801 17.13 -10.04 -16.22
N SER A 802 16.29 -10.78 -15.50
CA SER A 802 16.26 -12.25 -15.57
C SER A 802 15.11 -12.84 -16.40
N PHE A 803 13.99 -12.12 -16.58
CA PHE A 803 12.79 -12.63 -17.27
C PHE A 803 12.53 -11.98 -18.65
N ARG A 804 13.41 -11.09 -19.12
CA ARG A 804 13.26 -10.33 -20.38
C ARG A 804 14.04 -10.92 -21.56
N HIS A 805 14.25 -12.24 -21.58
CA HIS A 805 14.96 -12.90 -22.68
C HIS A 805 14.03 -13.07 -23.89
N LEU A 806 14.07 -12.13 -24.83
CA LEU A 806 13.35 -12.24 -26.09
C LEU A 806 13.91 -13.39 -26.95
N SER A 807 13.01 -14.14 -27.57
CA SER A 807 13.36 -15.21 -28.51
C SER A 807 13.97 -14.63 -29.80
N ASP A 808 14.87 -15.38 -30.42
CA ASP A 808 15.56 -14.94 -31.64
C ASP A 808 14.62 -14.96 -32.85
N ALA A 809 14.49 -13.83 -33.55
CA ALA A 809 13.61 -13.73 -34.71
C ALA A 809 14.09 -14.53 -35.93
N SER A 810 15.37 -14.94 -35.98
CA SER A 810 15.91 -15.71 -37.12
C SER A 810 15.32 -17.13 -37.23
N SER A 811 14.82 -17.70 -36.13
CA SER A 811 14.31 -19.07 -36.10
C SER A 811 13.27 -19.27 -34.99
N PHE A 812 12.30 -18.36 -34.89
CA PHE A 812 11.32 -18.41 -33.82
C PHE A 812 10.26 -19.50 -34.06
N THR A 813 9.97 -20.28 -33.02
CA THR A 813 8.79 -21.16 -32.95
C THR A 813 8.07 -20.98 -31.62
N PRO A 814 6.77 -21.30 -31.52
CA PRO A 814 6.05 -21.35 -30.24
C PRO A 814 6.60 -22.37 -29.24
N ALA A 815 7.65 -23.13 -29.53
CA ALA A 815 8.40 -23.88 -28.52
C ALA A 815 9.24 -22.95 -27.62
N GLN A 816 9.53 -21.73 -28.06
CA GLN A 816 10.28 -20.73 -27.31
C GLN A 816 9.33 -19.79 -26.54
N PRO A 817 9.84 -18.94 -25.63
CA PRO A 817 9.03 -17.91 -24.97
C PRO A 817 8.32 -16.98 -25.97
N VAL A 818 7.00 -16.87 -25.84
CA VAL A 818 6.11 -16.00 -26.59
C VAL A 818 5.95 -14.70 -25.81
N HIS A 819 6.80 -13.71 -26.08
CA HIS A 819 6.72 -12.40 -25.44
C HIS A 819 5.76 -11.47 -26.17
N GLY A 820 4.45 -11.60 -25.92
CA GLY A 820 3.48 -10.64 -26.43
C GLY A 820 2.03 -10.97 -26.11
N TYR A 821 1.12 -10.32 -26.84
CA TYR A 821 -0.31 -10.23 -26.54
C TYR A 821 -1.17 -10.91 -27.61
N GLY A 822 -2.40 -11.30 -27.26
CA GLY A 822 -3.41 -11.79 -28.19
C GLY A 822 -3.37 -13.30 -28.47
N TRP A 823 -2.49 -14.02 -27.77
CA TRP A 823 -2.22 -15.44 -27.93
C TRP A 823 -2.92 -16.29 -26.88
N TYR A 824 -3.52 -17.41 -27.27
CA TYR A 824 -3.94 -18.48 -26.37
C TYR A 824 -2.74 -19.29 -25.87
N PRO A 825 -2.90 -20.14 -24.83
CA PRO A 825 -1.89 -21.12 -24.46
C PRO A 825 -1.44 -21.93 -25.68
N ARG A 826 -0.12 -22.13 -25.82
CA ARG A 826 0.45 -22.95 -26.89
C ARG A 826 -0.07 -24.39 -26.85
N GLU A 827 -0.26 -25.00 -28.01
CA GLU A 827 -0.77 -26.36 -28.18
C GLU A 827 0.14 -27.19 -29.07
N ARG A 828 0.09 -28.52 -28.93
CA ARG A 828 0.87 -29.42 -29.76
C ARG A 828 0.00 -30.00 -30.87
N ALA A 829 0.41 -29.79 -32.12
CA ALA A 829 -0.29 -30.29 -33.30
C ALA A 829 0.74 -30.83 -34.31
N HIS A 830 0.50 -32.04 -34.84
CA HIS A 830 1.42 -32.74 -35.75
C HIS A 830 2.90 -32.76 -35.28
N GLY A 831 3.13 -32.86 -33.97
CA GLY A 831 4.47 -32.90 -33.38
C GLY A 831 5.15 -31.53 -33.17
N ALA A 832 4.56 -30.44 -33.66
CA ALA A 832 5.05 -29.07 -33.48
C ALA A 832 4.21 -28.27 -32.48
N TRP A 833 4.79 -27.21 -31.91
CA TRP A 833 4.07 -26.26 -31.06
C TRP A 833 3.46 -25.16 -31.92
N ILE A 834 2.18 -24.90 -31.72
CA ILE A 834 1.42 -23.81 -32.35
C ILE A 834 0.84 -22.87 -31.30
N CYS A 835 0.56 -21.63 -31.68
CA CYS A 835 -0.07 -20.66 -30.79
C CYS A 835 -1.21 -19.94 -31.51
N TRP A 836 -2.44 -20.21 -31.08
CA TRP A 836 -3.63 -19.60 -31.66
C TRP A 836 -3.76 -18.13 -31.26
N MET A 837 -4.06 -17.27 -32.22
CA MET A 837 -4.61 -15.94 -31.95
C MET A 837 -6.15 -15.97 -31.96
N GLY A 838 -6.76 -14.95 -31.36
CA GLY A 838 -8.21 -14.74 -31.37
C GLY A 838 -8.79 -14.18 -30.07
N VAL A 839 -7.96 -14.06 -29.03
CA VAL A 839 -8.24 -13.31 -27.80
C VAL A 839 -8.68 -11.87 -28.11
N ALA A 840 -7.99 -11.23 -29.05
CA ALA A 840 -8.32 -9.93 -29.63
C ALA A 840 -8.37 -10.05 -31.16
N ASP A 841 -8.70 -8.95 -31.85
CA ASP A 841 -8.62 -8.84 -33.32
C ASP A 841 -7.18 -8.68 -33.82
N HIS A 842 -6.21 -8.68 -32.91
CA HIS A 842 -4.80 -8.66 -33.20
C HIS A 842 -4.01 -9.45 -32.16
N ALA A 843 -2.85 -9.94 -32.56
CA ALA A 843 -1.86 -10.52 -31.68
C ALA A 843 -0.48 -9.96 -32.06
N TRP A 844 0.39 -9.75 -31.08
CA TRP A 844 1.75 -9.31 -31.37
C TRP A 844 2.76 -10.07 -30.54
N ILE A 845 4.00 -10.13 -31.03
CA ILE A 845 5.14 -10.76 -30.35
C ILE A 845 6.38 -9.90 -30.53
N ASP A 846 7.12 -9.68 -29.44
CA ASP A 846 8.44 -9.08 -29.43
C ASP A 846 9.50 -10.19 -29.57
N LEU A 847 10.36 -10.03 -30.57
CA LEU A 847 11.49 -10.91 -30.84
C LEU A 847 12.78 -10.09 -30.88
N ARG A 848 13.92 -10.74 -30.66
CA ARG A 848 15.23 -10.11 -30.83
C ARG A 848 15.59 -10.12 -32.32
N PRO A 849 15.87 -8.96 -32.95
CA PRO A 849 16.29 -8.94 -34.35
C PRO A 849 17.70 -9.55 -34.48
N PRO A 850 17.97 -10.37 -35.51
CA PRO A 850 19.28 -10.98 -35.71
C PRO A 850 20.32 -9.98 -36.25
N ALA A 851 19.86 -8.97 -36.98
CA ALA A 851 20.67 -7.83 -37.42
C ALA A 851 19.77 -6.63 -37.74
N LEU A 852 20.34 -5.42 -37.67
CA LEU A 852 19.65 -4.16 -38.03
C LEU A 852 19.91 -3.81 -39.51
N ARG A 853 19.52 -4.71 -40.41
CA ARG A 853 19.73 -4.62 -41.87
C ARG A 853 18.47 -5.05 -42.61
N ASP A 854 18.40 -4.73 -43.90
CA ASP A 854 17.32 -5.21 -44.77
C ASP A 854 17.20 -6.73 -44.63
N SER A 855 15.99 -7.18 -44.35
CA SER A 855 15.70 -8.55 -43.96
C SER A 855 14.44 -9.05 -44.64
N HIS A 856 14.35 -10.36 -44.82
CA HIS A 856 13.17 -11.05 -45.29
C HIS A 856 12.48 -11.71 -44.10
N LEU A 857 11.21 -11.37 -43.89
CA LEU A 857 10.36 -11.94 -42.84
C LEU A 857 9.48 -13.03 -43.44
N THR A 858 9.46 -14.19 -42.80
CA THR A 858 8.58 -15.31 -43.14
C THR A 858 7.76 -15.66 -41.90
N CYS A 859 6.43 -15.70 -42.04
CA CYS A 859 5.51 -16.13 -40.98
C CYS A 859 4.70 -17.32 -41.48
N THR A 860 4.71 -18.42 -40.72
CA THR A 860 4.02 -19.67 -41.09
C THR A 860 2.82 -19.91 -40.19
N PHE A 861 1.66 -20.16 -40.80
CA PHE A 861 0.40 -20.47 -40.16
C PHE A 861 -0.09 -21.87 -40.55
N PRO A 862 0.17 -22.90 -39.72
CA PRO A 862 -0.24 -24.26 -40.03
C PRO A 862 -1.76 -24.50 -39.96
N PHE A 863 -2.49 -23.64 -39.24
CA PHE A 863 -3.93 -23.73 -39.08
C PHE A 863 -4.59 -22.36 -39.13
N HIS A 864 -5.83 -22.33 -39.61
CA HIS A 864 -6.66 -21.14 -39.70
C HIS A 864 -8.13 -21.55 -39.56
N ILE A 865 -8.97 -20.67 -38.99
CA ILE A 865 -10.39 -20.94 -38.73
C ILE A 865 -11.23 -20.88 -40.02
N SER A 866 -10.83 -20.05 -40.98
CA SER A 866 -11.53 -19.82 -42.24
C SER A 866 -10.53 -19.36 -43.31
N ALA A 867 -10.89 -19.48 -44.60
CA ALA A 867 -10.08 -18.91 -45.68
C ALA A 867 -10.06 -17.37 -45.63
N LEU A 868 -11.16 -16.75 -45.20
CA LEU A 868 -11.30 -15.30 -45.06
C LEU A 868 -10.30 -14.74 -44.04
N ALA A 869 -10.00 -15.48 -42.97
CA ALA A 869 -9.01 -15.07 -41.97
C ALA A 869 -7.60 -14.90 -42.57
N LEU A 870 -7.25 -15.70 -43.59
CA LEU A 870 -5.98 -15.57 -44.31
C LEU A 870 -6.01 -14.36 -45.27
N ASP A 871 -7.14 -14.15 -45.96
CA ASP A 871 -7.28 -13.04 -46.91
C ASP A 871 -7.31 -11.67 -46.21
N LEU A 872 -7.78 -11.62 -44.95
CA LEU A 872 -7.86 -10.41 -44.14
C LEU A 872 -6.65 -10.18 -43.22
N LEU A 873 -5.66 -11.07 -43.21
CA LEU A 873 -4.49 -10.93 -42.35
C LEU A 873 -3.67 -9.70 -42.77
N GLN A 874 -3.40 -8.82 -41.81
CA GLN A 874 -2.41 -7.75 -41.96
C GLN A 874 -1.23 -7.99 -41.03
N ILE A 875 -0.03 -7.77 -41.55
CA ILE A 875 1.22 -7.88 -40.80
C ILE A 875 1.81 -6.48 -40.64
N GLN A 876 2.17 -6.12 -39.41
CA GLN A 876 2.91 -4.90 -39.12
C GLN A 876 4.24 -5.24 -38.43
N VAL A 877 5.27 -4.47 -38.76
CA VAL A 877 6.59 -4.54 -38.12
C VAL A 877 6.84 -3.21 -37.41
N ASN A 878 7.05 -3.27 -36.09
CA ASN A 878 7.21 -2.08 -35.24
C ASN A 878 6.08 -1.05 -35.40
N GLY A 879 4.84 -1.53 -35.62
CA GLY A 879 3.63 -0.71 -35.78
C GLY A 879 3.40 -0.19 -37.20
N ILE A 880 4.29 -0.48 -38.15
CA ILE A 880 4.14 -0.08 -39.55
C ILE A 880 3.67 -1.27 -40.39
N PRO A 881 2.55 -1.16 -41.14
CA PRO A 881 2.12 -2.20 -42.07
C PRO A 881 3.19 -2.53 -43.11
N VAL A 882 3.39 -3.83 -43.38
CA VAL A 882 4.28 -4.32 -44.44
C VAL A 882 3.48 -5.06 -45.51
N GLU A 883 3.83 -4.82 -46.76
CA GLU A 883 3.32 -5.63 -47.86
C GLU A 883 3.85 -7.06 -47.74
N HIS A 884 2.99 -8.01 -48.05
CA HIS A 884 3.30 -9.43 -47.91
C HIS A 884 2.68 -10.23 -49.04
N GLN A 885 3.32 -11.35 -49.38
CA GLN A 885 2.81 -12.31 -50.33
C GLN A 885 2.46 -13.62 -49.60
N ARG A 886 1.31 -14.20 -49.93
CA ARG A 886 0.90 -15.52 -49.44
C ARG A 886 1.35 -16.59 -50.42
N ARG A 887 2.01 -17.62 -49.92
CA ARG A 887 2.24 -18.87 -50.62
C ARG A 887 1.95 -20.07 -49.73
N ARG A 888 1.58 -21.19 -50.33
CA ARG A 888 1.41 -22.44 -49.62
C ARG A 888 2.75 -23.17 -49.50
N ALA A 889 3.01 -23.78 -48.35
CA ALA A 889 4.23 -24.57 -48.15
C ALA A 889 4.27 -25.77 -49.11
N PRO A 890 5.44 -26.16 -49.64
CA PRO A 890 5.58 -27.35 -50.47
C PRO A 890 5.27 -28.62 -49.67
N GLU A 891 5.79 -28.72 -48.44
CA GLU A 891 5.51 -29.79 -47.49
C GLU A 891 5.58 -29.25 -46.04
N PRO A 892 4.55 -29.50 -45.20
CA PRO A 892 3.26 -30.09 -45.54
C PRO A 892 2.36 -29.09 -46.30
N PRO A 893 1.54 -29.55 -47.28
CA PRO A 893 0.80 -28.70 -48.23
C PRO A 893 -0.38 -27.93 -47.61
N HIS A 894 -0.50 -27.92 -46.29
CA HIS A 894 -1.58 -27.25 -45.56
C HIS A 894 -1.11 -25.99 -44.83
N GLU A 895 0.20 -25.73 -44.77
CA GLU A 895 0.72 -24.54 -44.12
C GLU A 895 0.70 -23.34 -45.07
N GLU A 896 0.19 -22.21 -44.56
CA GLU A 896 0.16 -20.96 -45.29
C GLU A 896 1.33 -20.08 -44.81
N ILE A 897 2.14 -19.62 -45.76
CA ILE A 897 3.36 -18.85 -45.52
C ILE A 897 3.16 -17.44 -46.04
N PHE A 898 3.47 -16.47 -45.19
CA PHE A 898 3.45 -15.04 -45.50
C PHE A 898 4.88 -14.51 -45.54
N GLU A 899 5.26 -13.91 -46.66
CA GLU A 899 6.61 -13.41 -46.91
C GLU A 899 6.59 -11.89 -47.08
N CYS A 900 7.45 -11.18 -46.34
CA CYS A 900 7.51 -9.72 -46.34
C CYS A 900 8.96 -9.24 -46.46
N HIS A 901 9.19 -8.16 -47.22
CA HIS A 901 10.44 -7.42 -47.15
C HIS A 901 10.40 -6.43 -45.98
N VAL A 902 11.42 -6.47 -45.11
CA VAL A 902 11.53 -5.61 -43.93
C VAL A 902 12.75 -4.70 -44.09
N PRO A 903 12.55 -3.40 -44.37
CA PRO A 903 13.64 -2.43 -44.46
C PRO A 903 14.41 -2.28 -43.14
N ALA A 904 15.72 -2.03 -43.22
CA ALA A 904 16.57 -1.76 -42.08
C ALA A 904 16.05 -0.60 -41.21
N THR A 905 15.43 0.39 -41.83
CA THR A 905 14.85 1.56 -41.16
C THR A 905 13.77 1.16 -40.15
N LEU A 906 12.95 0.15 -40.45
CA LEU A 906 11.93 -0.35 -39.52
C LEU A 906 12.55 -1.07 -38.33
N LEU A 907 13.62 -1.85 -38.54
CA LEU A 907 14.33 -2.56 -37.47
C LEU A 907 15.12 -1.59 -36.58
N GLN A 908 15.63 -0.49 -37.13
CA GLN A 908 16.35 0.55 -36.40
C GLN A 908 15.47 1.38 -35.46
N LEU A 909 14.14 1.40 -35.66
CA LEU A 909 13.20 2.08 -34.75
C LEU A 909 13.31 1.55 -33.31
N ASN A 910 13.60 0.26 -33.15
CA ASN A 910 13.82 -0.38 -31.86
C ASN A 910 15.01 -1.36 -31.97
N PRO A 911 16.24 -0.92 -31.72
CA PRO A 911 17.44 -1.76 -31.91
C PRO A 911 17.44 -3.06 -31.09
N ASP A 912 16.78 -3.05 -29.93
CA ASP A 912 16.78 -4.16 -28.99
C ASP A 912 15.66 -5.19 -29.25
N ARG A 913 14.66 -4.86 -30.10
CA ARG A 913 13.50 -5.73 -30.35
C ARG A 913 12.80 -5.41 -31.67
N VAL A 914 12.22 -6.43 -32.30
CA VAL A 914 11.27 -6.30 -33.39
C VAL A 914 9.89 -6.78 -32.92
N ARG A 915 8.89 -5.89 -32.97
CA ARG A 915 7.50 -6.22 -32.69
C ARG A 915 6.81 -6.62 -33.99
N LEU A 916 6.35 -7.86 -34.06
CA LEU A 916 5.50 -8.34 -35.16
C LEU A 916 4.05 -8.33 -34.68
N THR A 917 3.19 -7.62 -35.38
CA THR A 917 1.75 -7.55 -35.10
C THR A 917 0.97 -8.19 -36.24
N PHE A 918 0.11 -9.14 -35.90
CA PHE A 918 -0.83 -9.82 -36.79
C PHE A 918 -2.23 -9.31 -36.48
N ILE A 919 -2.91 -8.71 -37.46
CA ILE A 919 -4.26 -8.17 -37.30
C ILE A 919 -5.21 -9.00 -38.17
N CYS A 920 -6.20 -9.62 -37.55
CA CYS A 920 -7.25 -10.36 -38.23
C CYS A 920 -8.55 -10.28 -37.44
N ARG A 921 -9.59 -9.71 -38.07
CA ARG A 921 -10.92 -9.54 -37.46
C ARG A 921 -11.80 -10.77 -37.59
N ASP A 922 -11.47 -11.69 -38.50
CA ASP A 922 -12.24 -12.91 -38.71
C ASP A 922 -11.83 -13.97 -37.67
N ARG A 923 -12.74 -14.24 -36.74
CA ARG A 923 -12.56 -15.19 -35.64
C ARG A 923 -13.89 -15.84 -35.31
N HIS A 924 -13.86 -17.15 -35.10
CA HIS A 924 -15.06 -17.96 -34.85
C HIS A 924 -14.80 -18.95 -33.72
N ARG A 925 -15.86 -19.40 -33.05
CA ARG A 925 -15.77 -20.53 -32.11
C ARG A 925 -16.00 -21.82 -32.87
N LEU A 926 -15.17 -22.83 -32.65
CA LEU A 926 -15.37 -24.13 -33.30
C LEU A 926 -16.71 -24.76 -32.92
N CYS A 927 -17.17 -24.56 -31.69
CA CYS A 927 -18.50 -25.02 -31.27
C CYS A 927 -19.66 -24.41 -32.06
N ASP A 928 -19.48 -23.21 -32.63
CA ASP A 928 -20.50 -22.53 -33.44
C ASP A 928 -20.48 -23.03 -34.89
N LEU A 929 -19.31 -23.46 -35.38
CA LEU A 929 -19.12 -23.99 -36.74
C LEU A 929 -19.43 -25.49 -36.84
N HIS A 930 -19.18 -26.24 -35.77
CA HIS A 930 -19.33 -27.69 -35.72
C HIS A 930 -20.10 -28.10 -34.46
N ALA A 931 -21.37 -28.46 -34.66
CA ALA A 931 -22.23 -28.98 -33.58
C ALA A 931 -21.58 -30.21 -32.93
N GLY A 932 -21.30 -30.12 -31.63
CA GLY A 932 -20.64 -31.19 -30.85
C GLY A 932 -19.16 -30.92 -30.52
N ASN A 933 -18.54 -29.87 -31.05
CA ASN A 933 -17.20 -29.46 -30.63
C ASN A 933 -17.26 -28.72 -29.27
N LEU A 934 -16.40 -29.11 -28.33
CA LEU A 934 -16.33 -28.54 -26.98
C LEU A 934 -15.40 -27.32 -26.86
N ASP A 935 -14.71 -26.95 -27.94
CA ASP A 935 -13.86 -25.76 -27.95
C ASP A 935 -14.70 -24.48 -28.12
N HIS A 936 -14.75 -23.70 -27.04
CA HIS A 936 -15.50 -22.45 -26.95
C HIS A 936 -14.64 -21.20 -27.20
N ARG A 937 -13.36 -21.35 -27.57
CA ARG A 937 -12.46 -20.22 -27.83
C ARG A 937 -12.77 -19.59 -29.18
N TYR A 938 -12.60 -18.27 -29.27
CA TYR A 938 -12.62 -17.57 -30.56
C TYR A 938 -11.25 -17.75 -31.21
N LEU A 939 -11.15 -18.57 -32.24
CA LEU A 939 -9.89 -18.81 -32.93
C LEU A 939 -9.86 -18.07 -34.27
N SER A 940 -8.67 -17.62 -34.68
CA SER A 940 -8.43 -17.05 -36.00
C SER A 940 -7.32 -17.82 -36.72
N LEU A 941 -6.06 -17.47 -36.49
CA LEU A 941 -4.89 -18.11 -37.11
C LEU A 941 -4.00 -18.76 -36.03
N ALA A 942 -3.34 -19.87 -36.35
CA ALA A 942 -2.35 -20.49 -35.47
C ALA A 942 -0.94 -20.19 -35.98
N LEU A 943 -0.16 -19.42 -35.22
CA LEU A 943 1.24 -19.17 -35.57
C LEU A 943 2.07 -20.43 -35.28
N GLY A 944 2.84 -20.89 -36.26
CA GLY A 944 3.75 -22.04 -36.13
C GLY A 944 5.23 -21.65 -36.18
N LYS A 945 5.61 -20.65 -36.98
CA LYS A 945 7.01 -20.25 -37.17
C LYS A 945 7.15 -18.80 -37.60
N VAL A 946 8.23 -18.15 -37.18
CA VAL A 946 8.69 -16.86 -37.68
C VAL A 946 10.19 -16.95 -38.01
N GLU A 947 10.58 -16.46 -39.18
CA GLU A 947 11.99 -16.34 -39.58
C GLU A 947 12.26 -14.96 -40.17
N LEU A 948 13.17 -14.22 -39.56
CA LEU A 948 13.69 -12.94 -40.04
C LEU A 948 15.15 -13.14 -40.46
N VAL A 949 15.44 -13.15 -41.75
CA VAL A 949 16.78 -13.45 -42.30
C VAL A 949 17.30 -12.24 -43.06
N VAL A 950 18.57 -11.87 -42.85
CA VAL A 950 19.20 -10.74 -43.56
C VAL A 950 19.15 -11.00 -45.07
N ALA A 951 18.61 -10.05 -45.82
CA ALA A 951 18.50 -10.12 -47.27
C ALA A 951 19.91 -10.10 -47.88
N ARG A 952 20.38 -11.25 -48.35
CA ARG A 952 21.63 -11.31 -49.15
C ARG A 952 21.28 -10.99 -50.60
N GLY A 953 21.33 -9.70 -50.93
CA GLY A 953 21.23 -9.22 -52.32
C GLY A 953 19.93 -9.62 -53.02
N TRP A 954 18.79 -9.09 -52.56
CA TRP A 954 17.56 -9.14 -53.35
C TRP A 954 17.68 -8.14 -54.50
N LYS A 955 18.01 -8.62 -55.70
CA LYS A 955 17.80 -7.84 -56.92
C LYS A 955 16.29 -7.66 -57.08
N SER A 956 15.84 -6.41 -57.14
CA SER A 956 14.49 -6.08 -57.61
C SER A 956 14.23 -6.75 -58.96
N MET A 957 13.23 -7.62 -59.01
CA MET A 957 12.52 -7.98 -60.23
C MET A 957 11.03 -7.84 -59.96
#